data_AF-A0A372QI49-F1
#
_entry.id   AF-A0A372QI49-F1
#
_cell.length_a   1.000
_cell.length_b   1.000
_cell.length_c   1.000
_cell.angle_alpha   90.00
_cell.angle_beta   90.00
_cell.angle_gamma   90.00
#
_symmetry.space_group_name_H-M   'P 1'
#
loop_
_entity.id
_entity.type
_entity.pdbx_description
1 polymer ?
#
loop_
_entity_poly.entity_id
_entity_poly.type
_entity_poly.pdbx_seq_one_letter_code
_entity_poly.pdbx_strand_id
1 'polypeptide(L)'
;MKPTKTITLITWALLALAASESRAHAINNKFTSTSNISRSKGNFGPELAHRSYVVPNSLRTTNPSINALTSPNEELSPQEIAIKFVKESLHPDADFKIKNIYKSEHNGITHVYIKQIYNGLEVVNGDLNVNIDKYGRVISYGDSFVLPPSLGQNKCSDFSNQPEEENIFMKNGKYFIASNSRQVYISTRPLDFLNQGKKNVKGSDDHNTVKYNVNDSGKSISPFEALNSFSSYIDKQAIKPENLQYYESFDDQGYLMVENVPFALSPVKISQNYIQLDDMSLQLVWDLQIEMENNWYHAHINANTGELIALMDWVSDATYNVFPLGVNDPSDGGRELVTDPNDVISSPYGWHNQGERNFTNTIGNNVYAQENLNGRWEWENNYRPEGTEFLIFDFPLNLSDPPKTYIDVAVTNLFYWNNMVHDLFYRYGFNEVAGNFQQNNHGKGGKEGDPVIANAQDGSGYNNANFATPPDGQHGKMRMYVWDISNPWRDGDLESGIIIHEYSHGISTRLTGGPANSGCLGWGEAGGMGEGWGDFFATILRMKPEFNSTKDFGMGNWANGDNGIRKYPYSTSKLTNPETYKYVDKPEYWGVHAKGEVWAEILYEVYWNLVEKHGFTLEWFPPTVENDSYKWYTTKTSPDGIDTIKYPKHGNTLALQLVVDGMKLQPCRPSFIDARDAIIQSDEILTNGENKCELWKGFAKRGLGIKAKIIGSNPWGGLHEEDFHVPVDCEDSPDDEI
;
A
#
# COMPACT_ATOMS: atom_id res chain seq x y z
N MET A 1 -65.03 -9.68 44.46
CA MET A 1 -64.90 -10.89 45.30
C MET A 1 -63.41 -11.16 45.55
N LYS A 2 -62.95 -11.05 46.81
CA LYS A 2 -61.70 -11.65 47.35
C LYS A 2 -61.93 -13.17 47.57
N PRO A 3 -60.95 -14.05 47.92
CA PRO A 3 -59.63 -13.80 48.58
C PRO A 3 -58.41 -14.59 48.01
N THR A 4 -57.18 -14.03 48.01
CA THR A 4 -56.02 -14.28 48.92
C THR A 4 -55.67 -15.74 49.30
N LYS A 5 -54.38 -16.13 49.10
CA LYS A 5 -53.48 -16.62 50.18
C LYS A 5 -51.99 -16.67 49.78
N THR A 6 -51.17 -16.14 50.69
CA THR A 6 -49.71 -16.10 50.83
C THR A 6 -49.15 -17.41 51.42
N ILE A 7 -47.83 -17.70 51.27
CA ILE A 7 -46.85 -18.26 52.25
C ILE A 7 -45.53 -18.53 51.46
N THR A 8 -44.38 -17.85 51.63
CA THR A 8 -43.34 -17.76 52.69
C THR A 8 -42.24 -18.85 52.63
N LEU A 9 -41.00 -18.38 52.35
CA LEU A 9 -39.61 -18.84 52.67
C LEU A 9 -39.19 -20.32 52.63
N ILE A 10 -37.96 -20.58 52.14
CA ILE A 10 -36.78 -21.05 52.94
C ILE A 10 -35.49 -21.02 52.09
N THR A 11 -34.47 -20.40 52.65
CA THR A 11 -33.04 -20.34 52.30
C THR A 11 -32.31 -21.68 52.52
N TRP A 12 -31.31 -22.03 51.71
CA TRP A 12 -30.07 -22.71 52.19
C TRP A 12 -28.89 -22.39 51.26
N ALA A 13 -27.82 -21.88 51.86
CA ALA A 13 -26.48 -21.75 51.30
C ALA A 13 -25.66 -23.02 51.62
N LEU A 14 -24.67 -23.36 50.79
CA LEU A 14 -23.50 -24.11 51.21
C LEU A 14 -22.32 -23.91 50.23
N LEU A 15 -21.27 -23.30 50.79
CA LEU A 15 -19.88 -23.30 50.32
C LEU A 15 -19.24 -24.70 50.47
N ALA A 16 -18.28 -25.03 49.60
CA ALA A 16 -16.98 -25.67 49.90
C ALA A 16 -16.32 -26.11 48.57
N LEU A 17 -15.23 -25.50 48.10
CA LEU A 17 -13.81 -25.60 48.52
C LEU A 17 -12.98 -26.49 47.57
N ALA A 18 -12.10 -25.80 46.84
CA ALA A 18 -10.79 -26.11 46.25
C ALA A 18 -10.18 -27.53 46.38
N ALA A 19 -9.54 -27.98 45.29
CA ALA A 19 -8.16 -28.51 45.32
C ALA A 19 -7.52 -28.53 43.92
N SER A 20 -6.26 -28.11 43.87
CA SER A 20 -5.27 -28.17 42.79
C SER A 20 -4.72 -29.58 42.56
N GLU A 21 -4.30 -29.94 41.34
CA GLU A 21 -2.93 -30.44 41.04
C GLU A 21 -2.73 -30.83 39.55
N SER A 22 -1.46 -31.00 39.21
CA SER A 22 -0.75 -30.84 37.94
C SER A 22 -0.52 -32.11 37.09
N ARG A 23 -0.05 -31.88 35.85
CA ARG A 23 0.91 -32.67 35.00
C ARG A 23 0.37 -33.44 33.76
N ALA A 24 0.78 -32.90 32.61
CA ALA A 24 1.62 -33.49 31.55
C ALA A 24 1.13 -34.60 30.59
N HIS A 25 1.23 -34.26 29.30
CA HIS A 25 1.74 -35.03 28.13
C HIS A 25 0.93 -36.20 27.54
N ALA A 26 0.46 -36.02 26.29
CA ALA A 26 0.84 -36.77 25.06
C ALA A 26 -0.22 -36.57 23.93
N ILE A 27 0.06 -35.87 22.83
CA ILE A 27 0.68 -36.28 21.54
C ILE A 27 -0.34 -36.53 20.39
N ASN A 28 -0.13 -35.77 19.28
CA ASN A 28 -0.49 -35.99 17.86
C ASN A 28 -1.96 -35.85 17.41
N ASN A 29 -2.32 -35.30 16.24
CA ASN A 29 -1.54 -34.91 15.05
C ASN A 29 -2.38 -34.03 14.10
N LYS A 30 -1.67 -33.22 13.29
CA LYS A 30 -2.03 -32.72 11.93
C LYS A 30 -3.23 -31.76 11.75
N PHE A 31 -2.91 -30.47 11.63
CA PHE A 31 -3.49 -29.64 10.57
C PHE A 31 -2.36 -28.88 9.87
N THR A 32 -2.10 -29.27 8.63
CA THR A 32 -1.31 -28.54 7.64
C THR A 32 -2.16 -27.38 7.11
N SER A 33 -1.78 -26.15 7.44
CA SER A 33 -2.19 -24.95 6.71
C SER A 33 -0.97 -24.49 5.90
N THR A 34 -1.06 -24.61 4.58
CA THR A 34 -0.11 -24.02 3.64
C THR A 34 -0.71 -22.72 3.13
N SER A 35 -0.26 -21.59 3.66
CA SER A 35 -0.35 -20.27 3.04
C SER A 35 0.93 -19.50 3.37
N ASN A 36 2.00 -19.80 2.62
CA ASN A 36 3.26 -19.08 2.70
C ASN A 36 3.21 -17.90 1.73
N ILE A 37 2.70 -16.77 2.19
CA ILE A 37 2.99 -15.45 1.62
C ILE A 37 3.74 -14.68 2.71
N SER A 38 4.95 -14.25 2.36
CA SER A 38 5.91 -13.56 3.22
C SER A 38 5.28 -12.26 3.71
N ARG A 39 4.91 -12.20 4.99
CA ARG A 39 4.49 -10.97 5.68
C ARG A 39 5.71 -10.08 5.87
N SER A 40 5.61 -8.76 5.66
CA SER A 40 6.60 -7.84 6.20
C SER A 40 6.51 -7.92 7.72
N LYS A 41 7.48 -8.62 8.33
CA LYS A 41 7.64 -8.61 9.78
C LYS A 41 8.38 -7.31 10.07
N GLY A 42 7.63 -6.24 10.33
CA GLY A 42 8.10 -4.85 10.32
C GLY A 42 9.31 -4.54 11.21
N ASN A 43 9.78 -3.29 11.14
CA ASN A 43 11.05 -2.87 11.73
C ASN A 43 11.04 -2.96 13.26
N PHE A 44 12.08 -3.54 13.84
CA PHE A 44 12.28 -3.56 15.30
C PHE A 44 13.76 -3.64 15.67
N GLY A 45 14.09 -3.23 16.89
CA GLY A 45 15.43 -3.35 17.44
C GLY A 45 15.55 -2.68 18.82
N PRO A 46 16.76 -2.66 19.40
CA PRO A 46 17.01 -2.08 20.71
C PRO A 46 16.74 -0.57 20.79
N GLU A 47 16.17 -0.12 21.92
CA GLU A 47 15.95 1.30 22.21
C GLU A 47 17.14 1.91 22.95
N LEU A 48 17.77 2.93 22.34
CA LEU A 48 18.95 3.59 22.91
C LEU A 48 18.57 4.80 23.76
N ALA A 49 18.15 4.59 25.00
CA ALA A 49 17.65 5.67 25.87
C ALA A 49 18.68 6.78 26.17
N HIS A 50 19.99 6.50 26.07
CA HIS A 50 21.07 7.46 26.29
C HIS A 50 21.42 8.30 25.05
N ARG A 51 20.86 7.98 23.87
CA ARG A 51 21.14 8.74 22.64
C ARG A 51 20.79 10.21 22.85
N SER A 52 21.64 11.11 22.37
CA SER A 52 21.48 12.54 22.62
C SER A 52 21.80 13.38 21.40
N TYR A 53 21.15 14.55 21.32
CA TYR A 53 21.50 15.62 20.40
C TYR A 53 21.77 16.88 21.19
N VAL A 54 22.93 17.49 20.99
CA VAL A 54 23.43 18.59 21.81
C VAL A 54 23.88 19.75 20.93
N VAL A 55 23.46 20.96 21.32
CA VAL A 55 23.94 22.23 20.77
C VAL A 55 24.85 22.86 21.84
N PRO A 56 26.18 22.90 21.66
CA PRO A 56 27.11 23.31 22.72
C PRO A 56 26.86 24.70 23.33
N ASN A 57 26.18 25.60 22.61
CA ASN A 57 25.86 26.95 23.10
C ASN A 57 24.75 27.01 24.16
N SER A 58 24.03 25.91 24.46
CA SER A 58 22.92 25.93 25.41
C SER A 58 23.33 25.72 26.87
N LEU A 59 24.54 25.23 27.16
CA LEU A 59 25.03 25.03 28.53
C LEU A 59 26.54 25.34 28.60
N ARG A 60 26.92 26.39 29.33
CA ARG A 60 28.32 26.71 29.66
C ARG A 60 28.95 25.54 30.43
N THR A 61 29.55 24.60 29.72
CA THR A 61 30.39 23.57 30.33
C THR A 61 31.74 24.19 30.68
N THR A 62 32.24 23.90 31.89
CA THR A 62 33.50 24.42 32.43
C THR A 62 34.73 23.72 31.85
N ASN A 63 34.58 22.89 30.81
CA ASN A 63 35.67 22.13 30.20
C ASN A 63 36.37 22.98 29.11
N PRO A 64 37.64 23.39 29.31
CA PRO A 64 38.31 24.33 28.40
C PRO A 64 38.45 23.82 26.96
N SER A 65 38.58 22.50 26.75
CA SER A 65 38.72 21.87 25.43
C SER A 65 37.47 22.02 24.57
N ILE A 66 36.28 21.88 25.16
CA ILE A 66 35.00 22.08 24.48
C ILE A 66 34.86 23.53 24.02
N ASN A 67 35.26 24.49 24.86
CA ASN A 67 35.20 25.92 24.53
C ASN A 67 36.14 26.30 23.38
N ALA A 68 37.28 25.60 23.22
CA ALA A 68 38.22 25.84 22.14
C ALA A 68 37.68 25.40 20.77
N LEU A 69 37.00 24.25 20.69
CA LEU A 69 36.49 23.69 19.42
C LEU A 69 35.09 24.22 19.04
N THR A 70 34.45 24.95 19.94
CA THR A 70 33.20 25.69 19.71
C THR A 70 33.45 27.18 19.39
N SER A 71 34.72 27.61 19.47
CA SER A 71 35.21 28.91 19.01
C SER A 71 35.78 28.82 17.59
N PRO A 72 35.82 29.92 16.81
CA PRO A 72 36.36 29.89 15.45
C PRO A 72 37.76 29.28 15.39
N ASN A 73 37.97 28.33 14.48
CA ASN A 73 39.23 27.63 14.26
C ASN A 73 39.45 27.44 12.76
N GLU A 74 40.37 28.22 12.19
CA GLU A 74 40.72 28.16 10.76
C GLU A 74 41.99 27.33 10.49
N GLU A 75 42.66 26.84 11.54
CA GLU A 75 43.92 26.08 11.42
C GLU A 75 43.69 24.58 11.22
N LEU A 76 42.59 24.04 11.74
CA LEU A 76 42.27 22.61 11.67
C LEU A 76 41.22 22.35 10.59
N SER A 77 41.37 21.24 9.88
CA SER A 77 40.34 20.72 9.00
C SER A 77 39.10 20.29 9.80
N PRO A 78 37.90 20.26 9.19
CA PRO A 78 36.69 19.74 9.84
C PRO A 78 36.86 18.31 10.37
N GLN A 79 37.65 17.49 9.68
CA GLN A 79 38.01 16.15 10.13
C GLN A 79 38.77 16.17 11.45
N GLU A 80 39.84 16.96 11.54
CA GLU A 80 40.65 17.10 12.75
C GLU A 80 39.87 17.70 13.91
N ILE A 81 39.02 18.70 13.63
CA ILE A 81 38.11 19.30 14.62
C ILE A 81 37.18 18.23 15.20
N ALA A 82 36.54 17.42 14.35
CA ALA A 82 35.63 16.37 14.80
C ALA A 82 36.36 15.27 15.60
N ILE A 83 37.54 14.82 15.15
CA ILE A 83 38.35 13.82 15.88
C ILE A 83 38.73 14.33 17.26
N LYS A 84 39.28 15.56 17.34
CA LYS A 84 39.63 16.18 18.62
C LYS A 84 38.41 16.38 19.49
N PHE A 85 37.29 16.82 18.92
CA PHE A 85 36.05 17.02 19.67
C PHE A 85 35.58 15.72 20.32
N VAL A 86 35.53 14.62 19.57
CA VAL A 86 35.17 13.32 20.14
C VAL A 86 36.17 12.88 21.20
N LYS A 87 37.48 12.91 20.93
CA LYS A 87 38.52 12.41 21.86
C LYS A 87 38.72 13.28 23.10
N GLU A 88 38.59 14.59 23.00
CA GLU A 88 38.90 15.51 24.10
C GLU A 88 37.64 15.90 24.90
N SER A 89 36.46 15.70 24.34
CA SER A 89 35.21 16.22 24.91
C SER A 89 34.15 15.18 25.23
N LEU A 90 34.03 14.11 24.43
CA LEU A 90 32.91 13.16 24.53
C LEU A 90 33.38 11.78 24.98
N HIS A 91 34.24 11.15 24.18
CA HIS A 91 34.63 9.74 24.32
C HIS A 91 36.15 9.57 24.20
N PRO A 92 36.93 9.93 25.23
CA PRO A 92 38.40 9.90 25.17
C PRO A 92 38.98 8.51 24.91
N ASP A 93 38.31 7.47 25.43
CA ASP A 93 38.76 6.09 25.34
C ASP A 93 38.12 5.28 24.22
N ALA A 94 37.12 5.81 23.51
CA ALA A 94 36.42 5.07 22.47
C ALA A 94 37.26 4.98 21.20
N ASP A 95 37.33 3.81 20.60
CA ASP A 95 37.83 3.65 19.24
C ASP A 95 36.69 3.93 18.26
N PHE A 96 37.01 4.59 17.14
CA PHE A 96 36.03 4.97 16.14
C PHE A 96 36.68 5.19 14.78
N LYS A 97 35.87 5.22 13.72
CA LYS A 97 36.28 5.62 12.38
C LYS A 97 35.32 6.63 11.79
N ILE A 98 35.82 7.47 10.88
CA ILE A 98 34.99 8.40 10.13
C ILE A 98 34.40 7.65 8.93
N LYS A 99 33.08 7.69 8.79
CA LYS A 99 32.36 7.06 7.68
C LYS A 99 32.15 8.02 6.51
N ASN A 100 31.90 9.30 6.80
CA ASN A 100 31.65 10.29 5.77
C ASN A 100 31.96 11.71 6.26
N ILE A 101 32.44 12.56 5.35
CA ILE A 101 32.58 14.00 5.55
C ILE A 101 32.06 14.71 4.30
N TYR A 102 31.09 15.59 4.45
CA TYR A 102 30.65 16.43 3.34
C TYR A 102 30.21 17.81 3.81
N LYS A 103 30.26 18.79 2.91
CA LYS A 103 29.86 20.17 3.16
C LYS A 103 28.55 20.49 2.44
N SER A 104 27.60 21.07 3.17
CA SER A 104 26.37 21.63 2.63
C SER A 104 26.66 22.98 1.97
N GLU A 105 26.74 23.01 0.63
CA GLU A 105 27.15 24.22 -0.11
C GLU A 105 26.29 25.46 0.18
N HIS A 106 24.98 25.28 0.35
CA HIS A 106 24.04 26.38 0.56
C HIS A 106 24.20 27.11 1.91
N ASN A 107 24.74 26.45 2.94
CA ASN A 107 24.87 27.02 4.29
C ASN A 107 26.31 26.99 4.85
N GLY A 108 27.22 26.30 4.16
CA GLY A 108 28.63 26.19 4.51
C GLY A 108 28.93 25.28 5.71
N ILE A 109 27.96 24.49 6.19
CA ILE A 109 28.14 23.54 7.30
C ILE A 109 28.78 22.25 6.78
N THR A 110 29.84 21.81 7.44
CA THR A 110 30.46 20.51 7.23
C THR A 110 29.92 19.50 8.23
N HIS A 111 29.46 18.36 7.73
CA HIS A 111 28.95 17.24 8.50
C HIS A 111 30.01 16.14 8.55
N VAL A 112 30.37 15.69 9.75
CA VAL A 112 31.31 14.59 9.96
C VAL A 112 30.57 13.45 10.66
N TYR A 113 30.48 12.29 10.01
CA TYR A 113 29.81 11.10 10.53
C TYR A 113 30.83 10.08 11.00
N ILE A 114 30.67 9.59 12.22
CA ILE A 114 31.64 8.81 12.96
C ILE A 114 30.94 7.56 13.50
N LYS A 115 31.55 6.40 13.29
CA LYS A 115 31.06 5.10 13.75
C LYS A 115 31.97 4.55 14.83
N GLN A 116 31.37 4.10 15.95
CA GLN A 116 32.11 3.47 17.04
C GLN A 116 32.68 2.12 16.58
N ILE A 117 33.92 1.85 17.02
CA ILE A 117 34.60 0.58 16.81
C ILE A 117 34.85 -0.06 18.18
N TYR A 118 34.51 -1.34 18.33
CA TYR A 118 34.81 -2.12 19.52
C TYR A 118 35.42 -3.47 19.11
N ASN A 119 36.59 -3.78 19.65
CA ASN A 119 37.40 -4.96 19.27
C ASN A 119 37.60 -5.11 17.75
N GLY A 120 37.70 -3.98 17.03
CA GLY A 120 37.90 -3.96 15.58
C GLY A 120 36.62 -4.09 14.74
N LEU A 121 35.45 -4.30 15.35
CA LEU A 121 34.16 -4.39 14.66
C LEU A 121 33.34 -3.11 14.85
N GLU A 122 32.48 -2.79 13.87
CA GLU A 122 31.54 -1.66 14.01
C GLU A 122 30.48 -1.99 15.06
N VAL A 123 30.08 -0.98 15.84
CA VAL A 123 28.84 -1.02 16.63
C VAL A 123 27.73 -0.45 15.75
N VAL A 124 26.83 -1.29 15.22
CA VAL A 124 25.87 -0.90 14.17
C VAL A 124 25.06 0.34 14.55
N ASN A 125 24.58 0.42 15.79
CA ASN A 125 23.79 1.53 16.31
C ASN A 125 24.59 2.49 17.22
N GLY A 126 25.92 2.43 17.15
CA GLY A 126 26.86 3.33 17.84
C GLY A 126 27.40 4.40 16.90
N ASP A 127 26.62 5.46 16.69
CA ASP A 127 26.86 6.54 15.74
C ASP A 127 27.10 7.87 16.45
N LEU A 128 27.93 8.71 15.85
CA LEU A 128 28.17 10.08 16.31
C LEU A 128 28.31 10.99 15.09
N ASN A 129 27.59 12.11 15.06
CA ASN A 129 27.71 13.10 14.00
C ASN A 129 28.12 14.46 14.59
N VAL A 130 29.11 15.11 14.00
CA VAL A 130 29.58 16.46 14.40
C VAL A 130 29.32 17.43 13.25
N ASN A 131 28.59 18.50 13.53
CA ASN A 131 28.29 19.54 12.55
C ASN A 131 29.16 20.78 12.84
N ILE A 132 29.94 21.20 11.84
CA ILE A 132 30.96 22.24 11.96
C ILE A 132 30.62 23.37 10.98
N ASP A 133 30.58 24.61 11.44
CA ASP A 133 30.29 25.73 10.55
C ASP A 133 31.51 26.20 9.73
N LYS A 134 31.28 27.18 8.85
CA LYS A 134 32.31 27.73 7.96
C LYS A 134 33.51 28.38 8.67
N TYR A 135 33.43 28.61 9.97
CA TYR A 135 34.51 29.16 10.78
C TYR A 135 35.22 28.09 11.61
N GLY A 136 34.94 26.81 11.39
CA GLY A 136 35.52 25.70 12.13
C GLY A 136 34.94 25.51 13.54
N ARG A 137 33.74 26.02 13.81
CA ARG A 137 33.07 25.84 15.11
C ARG A 137 32.20 24.61 15.11
N VAL A 138 32.31 23.76 16.12
CA VAL A 138 31.31 22.72 16.39
C VAL A 138 30.01 23.39 16.85
N ILE A 139 28.97 23.32 16.02
CA ILE A 139 27.67 23.98 16.29
C ILE A 139 26.63 23.02 16.86
N SER A 140 26.77 21.71 16.62
CA SER A 140 25.93 20.68 17.22
C SER A 140 26.57 19.31 17.01
N TYR A 141 26.18 18.33 17.83
CA TYR A 141 26.50 16.93 17.59
C TYR A 141 25.36 16.01 18.07
N GLY A 142 25.26 14.85 17.43
CA GLY A 142 24.46 13.72 17.92
C GLY A 142 25.38 12.59 18.36
N ASP A 143 24.98 11.83 19.38
CA ASP A 143 25.80 10.81 20.01
C ASP A 143 24.96 9.63 20.53
N SER A 144 25.26 8.42 20.06
CA SER A 144 24.70 7.16 20.56
C SER A 144 25.77 6.14 20.97
N PHE A 145 27.03 6.56 21.09
CA PHE A 145 28.13 5.67 21.48
C PHE A 145 27.87 5.04 22.85
N VAL A 146 28.32 3.79 23.02
CA VAL A 146 28.31 3.11 24.32
C VAL A 146 29.54 3.48 25.12
N LEU A 147 29.36 3.82 26.41
CA LEU A 147 30.46 4.19 27.31
C LEU A 147 31.09 2.96 28.01
N PRO A 148 32.42 2.95 28.25
CA PRO A 148 33.16 1.82 28.81
C PRO A 148 32.86 1.31 30.24
N PRO A 149 32.13 1.99 31.17
CA PRO A 149 31.98 1.46 32.54
C PRO A 149 31.27 0.09 32.64
N SER A 150 30.58 -0.35 31.58
CA SER A 150 29.95 -1.66 31.45
C SER A 150 30.88 -2.75 30.85
N LEU A 151 32.07 -2.40 30.39
CA LEU A 151 33.01 -3.28 29.68
C LEU A 151 34.29 -3.40 30.52
N GLY A 152 34.45 -4.53 31.22
CA GLY A 152 35.51 -4.75 32.21
C GLY A 152 36.92 -4.30 31.79
N GLN A 153 37.66 -3.74 32.76
CA GLN A 153 39.04 -3.24 32.59
C GLN A 153 40.01 -4.33 32.11
N ASN A 154 40.24 -4.44 30.80
CA ASN A 154 41.43 -5.11 30.26
C ASN A 154 42.16 -4.14 29.33
N LYS A 155 43.14 -3.42 29.88
CA LYS A 155 44.08 -2.62 29.10
C LYS A 155 45.04 -3.57 28.36
N CYS A 156 45.18 -3.43 27.04
CA CYS A 156 46.31 -4.00 26.30
C CYS A 156 47.59 -3.24 26.67
N SER A 157 48.39 -3.80 27.58
CA SER A 157 49.74 -3.33 27.90
C SER A 157 50.76 -4.28 27.30
N ASP A 158 51.49 -3.85 26.25
CA ASP A 158 52.91 -4.16 25.96
C ASP A 158 53.24 -4.05 24.47
N PHE A 159 53.40 -2.83 23.92
CA PHE A 159 54.19 -2.63 22.68
C PHE A 159 54.70 -1.19 22.63
N SER A 160 55.79 -0.89 23.34
CA SER A 160 56.31 0.48 23.52
C SER A 160 57.49 0.87 22.60
N ASN A 161 57.90 0.06 21.62
CA ASN A 161 59.12 0.37 20.82
C ASN A 161 59.00 0.00 19.33
N GLN A 162 58.30 0.80 18.52
CA GLN A 162 58.46 0.85 17.05
C GLN A 162 58.12 2.26 16.51
N PRO A 163 58.70 2.71 15.38
CA PRO A 163 58.54 4.07 14.87
C PRO A 163 57.17 4.29 14.19
N GLU A 164 56.73 5.56 14.21
CA GLU A 164 55.48 6.07 13.64
C GLU A 164 55.53 6.12 12.11
N GLU A 165 54.85 5.19 11.43
CA GLU A 165 54.37 5.38 10.06
C GLU A 165 52.98 4.75 9.91
N GLU A 166 52.07 5.49 9.27
CA GLU A 166 50.76 5.01 8.81
C GLU A 166 50.96 3.96 7.71
N ASN A 167 51.06 2.70 8.08
CA ASN A 167 51.07 1.61 7.11
C ASN A 167 50.15 0.50 7.60
N ILE A 168 49.16 0.14 6.78
CA ILE A 168 48.49 -1.15 6.87
C ILE A 168 49.53 -2.18 6.47
N PHE A 169 49.93 -3.07 7.37
CA PHE A 169 50.88 -4.13 7.04
C PHE A 169 50.39 -5.51 7.49
N MET A 170 50.85 -6.53 6.76
CA MET A 170 50.45 -7.91 6.92
C MET A 170 51.58 -8.71 7.58
N LYS A 171 51.31 -9.38 8.70
CA LYS A 171 52.28 -10.28 9.35
C LYS A 171 51.57 -11.57 9.75
N ASN A 172 52.08 -12.71 9.26
CA ASN A 172 51.50 -14.05 9.50
C ASN A 172 49.99 -14.16 9.19
N GLY A 173 49.51 -13.49 8.14
CA GLY A 173 48.09 -13.54 7.72
C GLY A 173 47.15 -12.66 8.55
N LYS A 174 47.68 -11.79 9.41
CA LYS A 174 46.92 -10.82 10.20
C LYS A 174 47.20 -9.40 9.72
N TYR A 175 46.15 -8.58 9.67
CA TYR A 175 46.24 -7.16 9.31
C TYR A 175 46.44 -6.33 10.57
N PHE A 176 47.30 -5.32 10.49
CA PHE A 176 47.54 -4.38 11.58
C PHE A 176 47.26 -2.98 11.06
N ILE A 177 46.43 -2.22 11.79
CA ILE A 177 46.27 -0.78 11.58
C ILE A 177 46.91 -0.10 12.77
N ALA A 178 47.98 0.66 12.54
CA ALA A 178 48.55 1.54 13.53
C ALA A 178 47.91 2.92 13.34
N SER A 179 47.11 3.37 14.31
CA SER A 179 46.79 4.79 14.46
C SER A 179 47.18 5.21 15.87
N ASN A 180 47.95 6.30 15.96
CA ASN A 180 48.36 7.06 17.13
C ASN A 180 48.24 6.34 18.49
N SER A 181 49.35 5.73 18.91
CA SER A 181 49.63 5.17 20.25
C SER A 181 48.85 3.94 20.74
N ARG A 182 47.99 3.31 19.92
CA ARG A 182 47.46 1.96 20.20
C ARG A 182 47.59 1.07 18.96
N GLN A 183 48.46 0.06 19.01
CA GLN A 183 48.38 -1.05 18.07
C GLN A 183 47.14 -1.87 18.43
N VAL A 184 46.07 -1.70 17.67
CA VAL A 184 44.87 -2.51 17.81
C VAL A 184 45.13 -3.83 17.09
N TYR A 185 45.02 -4.92 17.84
CA TYR A 185 45.00 -6.26 17.28
C TYR A 185 43.70 -6.44 16.50
N ILE A 186 43.78 -6.50 15.17
CA ILE A 186 42.68 -7.04 14.36
C ILE A 186 42.80 -8.56 14.45
N SER A 187 42.19 -9.13 15.49
CA SER A 187 41.74 -10.53 15.39
C SER A 187 40.53 -10.54 14.48
N THR A 188 40.37 -11.63 13.75
CA THR A 188 39.16 -12.00 13.00
C THR A 188 38.93 -11.18 11.75
N ARG A 189 39.50 -11.67 10.64
CA ARG A 189 38.76 -11.66 9.37
C ARG A 189 37.37 -12.27 9.65
N PRO A 190 36.32 -11.89 8.90
CA PRO A 190 35.08 -12.68 8.82
C PRO A 190 35.29 -14.07 8.18
N LEU A 191 36.53 -14.59 8.14
CA LEU A 191 36.94 -15.83 7.50
C LEU A 191 37.82 -16.71 8.43
N ASP A 192 38.05 -16.34 9.70
CA ASP A 192 38.87 -17.17 10.62
C ASP A 192 38.22 -18.54 10.92
N PHE A 193 36.93 -18.72 10.59
CA PHE A 193 36.21 -20.00 10.64
C PHE A 193 36.26 -20.80 9.32
N LEU A 194 36.83 -20.25 8.24
CA LEU A 194 36.97 -20.94 6.95
C LEU A 194 38.34 -21.61 6.86
N ASN A 195 38.38 -22.94 6.80
CA ASN A 195 39.64 -23.66 6.59
C ASN A 195 40.12 -23.52 5.13
N GLN A 196 41.41 -23.22 4.93
CA GLN A 196 42.02 -23.16 3.60
C GLN A 196 42.10 -24.55 2.95
N GLY A 197 41.09 -24.90 2.16
CA GLY A 197 41.19 -25.93 1.14
C GLY A 197 41.36 -25.29 -0.24
N LYS A 198 42.57 -24.85 -0.61
CA LYS A 198 42.81 -24.29 -1.96
C LYS A 198 42.55 -25.34 -3.04
N LYS A 199 41.38 -25.30 -3.67
CA LYS A 199 41.18 -25.78 -5.04
C LYS A 199 40.70 -24.61 -5.88
N ASN A 200 41.59 -24.05 -6.68
CA ASN A 200 41.22 -23.15 -7.77
C ASN A 200 40.32 -23.94 -8.73
N VAL A 201 39.07 -23.53 -8.88
CA VAL A 201 38.21 -24.02 -9.96
C VAL A 201 38.12 -22.88 -10.96
N LYS A 202 38.65 -23.08 -12.17
CA LYS A 202 38.39 -22.17 -13.30
C LYS A 202 37.00 -22.49 -13.84
N GLY A 203 36.02 -21.65 -13.51
CA GLY A 203 34.76 -21.51 -14.27
C GLY A 203 34.93 -20.50 -15.40
N SER A 204 34.04 -20.52 -16.40
CA SER A 204 34.15 -19.76 -17.65
C SER A 204 33.90 -18.26 -17.55
N ASP A 205 33.58 -17.74 -16.36
CA ASP A 205 33.33 -16.32 -16.13
C ASP A 205 34.38 -15.80 -15.14
N ASP A 206 34.99 -14.65 -15.45
CA ASP A 206 36.25 -14.09 -14.92
C ASP A 206 36.27 -13.70 -13.42
N HIS A 207 35.63 -14.47 -12.53
CA HIS A 207 35.73 -14.32 -11.08
C HIS A 207 36.43 -15.53 -10.45
N ASN A 208 37.56 -15.29 -9.77
CA ASN A 208 38.25 -16.30 -8.96
C ASN A 208 37.34 -16.76 -7.80
N THR A 209 36.55 -17.80 -8.03
CA THR A 209 35.74 -18.43 -6.99
C THR A 209 36.61 -19.36 -6.13
N VAL A 210 36.72 -19.05 -4.84
CA VAL A 210 37.37 -19.93 -3.86
C VAL A 210 36.28 -20.65 -3.08
N LYS A 211 36.18 -21.99 -3.21
CA LYS A 211 35.29 -22.79 -2.36
C LYS A 211 35.93 -22.95 -0.98
N TYR A 212 35.23 -22.54 0.07
CA TYR A 212 35.68 -22.69 1.46
C TYR A 212 34.88 -23.80 2.18
N ASN A 213 35.54 -24.55 3.06
CA ASN A 213 34.87 -25.44 4.02
C ASN A 213 34.73 -24.72 5.37
N VAL A 214 33.52 -24.69 5.91
CA VAL A 214 33.20 -24.08 7.21
C VAL A 214 33.72 -24.99 8.33
N ASN A 215 34.52 -24.45 9.25
CA ASN A 215 35.09 -25.17 10.39
C ASN A 215 34.32 -24.80 11.68
N ASP A 216 33.61 -25.78 12.24
CA ASP A 216 32.60 -25.65 13.31
C ASP A 216 33.20 -25.85 14.72
N SER A 217 34.22 -25.07 15.09
CA SER A 217 34.95 -25.25 16.36
C SER A 217 34.85 -24.09 17.36
N GLY A 218 33.87 -23.20 17.22
CA GLY A 218 33.68 -22.02 18.08
C GLY A 218 32.32 -21.97 18.79
N LYS A 219 32.21 -21.15 19.85
CA LYS A 219 30.94 -20.85 20.57
C LYS A 219 29.95 -19.96 19.78
N SER A 220 30.30 -19.57 18.56
CA SER A 220 29.53 -18.68 17.68
C SER A 220 28.97 -19.50 16.52
N ILE A 221 27.71 -19.28 16.16
CA ILE A 221 27.08 -19.87 14.98
C ILE A 221 27.74 -19.34 13.70
N SER A 222 27.69 -20.13 12.63
CA SER A 222 28.20 -19.79 11.31
C SER A 222 27.31 -18.78 10.56
N PRO A 223 27.83 -18.08 9.53
CA PRO A 223 27.02 -17.22 8.66
C PRO A 223 25.83 -17.95 8.03
N PHE A 224 26.01 -19.23 7.72
CA PHE A 224 24.98 -20.08 7.16
C PHE A 224 23.85 -20.37 8.17
N GLU A 225 24.20 -20.68 9.41
CA GLU A 225 23.22 -20.85 10.49
C GLU A 225 22.48 -19.55 10.77
N ALA A 226 23.17 -18.40 10.72
CA ALA A 226 22.54 -17.09 10.82
C ALA A 226 21.55 -16.86 9.67
N LEU A 227 21.94 -17.13 8.43
CA LEU A 227 21.05 -17.02 7.27
C LEU A 227 19.84 -17.98 7.37
N ASN A 228 20.02 -19.15 7.97
CA ASN A 228 18.91 -20.07 8.28
C ASN A 228 18.01 -19.60 9.42
N SER A 229 18.57 -18.95 10.44
CA SER A 229 17.77 -18.27 11.48
C SER A 229 16.89 -17.19 10.85
N PHE A 230 17.45 -16.38 9.94
CA PHE A 230 16.68 -15.40 9.18
C PHE A 230 15.61 -16.06 8.30
N SER A 231 15.99 -17.06 7.49
CA SER A 231 15.05 -17.81 6.63
C SER A 231 13.89 -18.41 7.42
N SER A 232 14.18 -18.94 8.62
CA SER A 232 13.15 -19.46 9.52
C SER A 232 12.26 -18.35 10.06
N TYR A 233 12.83 -17.19 10.38
CA TYR A 233 12.08 -16.02 10.80
C TYR A 233 11.13 -15.52 9.71
N ILE A 234 11.48 -15.56 8.43
CA ILE A 234 10.60 -15.13 7.33
C ILE A 234 9.76 -16.27 6.72
N ASP A 235 9.63 -17.41 7.42
CA ASP A 235 8.83 -18.57 7.00
C ASP A 235 9.21 -19.13 5.60
N LYS A 236 10.50 -19.03 5.23
CA LYS A 236 11.06 -19.57 3.98
C LYS A 236 11.76 -20.92 4.20
N GLN A 237 11.95 -21.67 3.11
CA GLN A 237 12.57 -22.99 3.15
C GLN A 237 14.01 -22.91 3.67
N ALA A 238 14.39 -23.90 4.49
CA ALA A 238 15.76 -24.05 4.98
C ALA A 238 16.76 -24.09 3.81
N ILE A 239 17.80 -23.29 3.93
CA ILE A 239 18.85 -23.17 2.94
C ILE A 239 19.80 -24.36 3.11
N LYS A 240 20.25 -24.93 2.01
CA LYS A 240 21.21 -26.04 2.01
C LYS A 240 22.61 -25.51 1.73
N PRO A 241 23.61 -25.78 2.58
CA PRO A 241 24.93 -25.17 2.46
C PRO A 241 25.68 -25.62 1.19
N GLU A 242 25.39 -26.82 0.68
CA GLU A 242 25.97 -27.35 -0.57
C GLU A 242 25.59 -26.55 -1.83
N ASN A 243 24.55 -25.73 -1.77
CA ASN A 243 24.07 -24.93 -2.89
C ASN A 243 24.61 -23.50 -2.90
N LEU A 244 25.25 -23.07 -1.80
CA LEU A 244 25.72 -21.70 -1.64
C LEU A 244 27.13 -21.52 -2.22
N GLN A 245 27.37 -20.32 -2.77
CA GLN A 245 28.70 -19.89 -3.16
C GLN A 245 29.12 -18.70 -2.29
N TYR A 246 30.38 -18.74 -1.83
CA TYR A 246 30.93 -17.76 -0.90
C TYR A 246 32.13 -17.08 -1.54
N TYR A 247 32.17 -15.76 -1.50
CA TYR A 247 33.35 -14.99 -1.88
C TYR A 247 33.48 -13.74 -1.01
N GLU A 248 34.71 -13.24 -0.90
CA GLU A 248 35.00 -11.99 -0.22
C GLU A 248 34.74 -10.84 -1.20
N SER A 249 34.09 -9.78 -0.73
CA SER A 249 33.96 -8.56 -1.53
C SER A 249 35.35 -7.93 -1.76
N PHE A 250 35.55 -7.34 -2.93
CA PHE A 250 36.77 -6.59 -3.25
C PHE A 250 36.74 -5.14 -2.72
N ASP A 251 35.64 -4.73 -2.08
CA ASP A 251 35.56 -3.45 -1.39
C ASP A 251 36.34 -3.47 -0.06
N ASP A 252 36.88 -2.32 0.34
CA ASP A 252 37.66 -2.14 1.58
C ASP A 252 36.83 -2.38 2.88
N GLN A 253 35.64 -2.96 2.79
CA GLN A 253 34.69 -3.16 3.90
C GLN A 253 34.60 -4.62 4.39
N GLY A 254 35.17 -5.59 3.66
CA GLY A 254 35.39 -6.94 4.17
C GLY A 254 34.12 -7.79 4.35
N TYR A 255 33.09 -7.60 3.51
CA TYR A 255 31.89 -8.43 3.52
C TYR A 255 32.12 -9.84 2.96
N LEU A 256 31.44 -10.82 3.53
CA LEU A 256 31.22 -12.12 2.93
C LEU A 256 29.98 -12.04 2.03
N MET A 257 30.16 -12.27 0.74
CA MET A 257 29.08 -12.34 -0.24
C MET A 257 28.59 -13.79 -0.35
N VAL A 258 27.29 -14.00 -0.24
CA VAL A 258 26.66 -15.32 -0.36
C VAL A 258 25.69 -15.33 -1.54
N GLU A 259 26.03 -16.13 -2.55
CA GLU A 259 25.22 -16.34 -3.76
C GLU A 259 24.35 -17.59 -3.68
N ASN A 260 23.34 -17.65 -4.55
CA ASN A 260 22.35 -18.74 -4.67
C ASN A 260 21.48 -18.93 -3.42
N VAL A 261 21.21 -17.84 -2.70
CA VAL A 261 20.21 -17.81 -1.62
C VAL A 261 18.82 -17.81 -2.27
N PRO A 262 17.96 -18.83 -2.05
CA PRO A 262 16.76 -19.06 -2.87
C PRO A 262 15.72 -17.93 -2.90
N PHE A 263 15.75 -17.02 -1.92
CA PHE A 263 14.79 -15.93 -1.76
C PHE A 263 15.41 -14.53 -1.94
N ALA A 264 16.72 -14.44 -2.22
CA ALA A 264 17.40 -13.18 -2.45
C ALA A 264 17.52 -12.89 -3.95
N LEU A 265 17.30 -11.64 -4.35
CA LEU A 265 17.46 -11.18 -5.74
C LEU A 265 18.93 -10.91 -6.10
N SER A 266 19.75 -10.59 -5.10
CA SER A 266 21.17 -10.31 -5.26
C SER A 266 22.00 -11.06 -4.21
N PRO A 267 23.34 -11.14 -4.37
CA PRO A 267 24.21 -11.78 -3.38
C PRO A 267 24.03 -11.16 -1.97
N VAL A 268 23.75 -12.00 -0.98
CA VAL A 268 23.54 -11.57 0.41
C VAL A 268 24.87 -11.12 1.00
N LYS A 269 24.91 -9.89 1.55
CA LYS A 269 26.10 -9.37 2.24
C LYS A 269 26.03 -9.78 3.71
N ILE A 270 27.11 -10.38 4.21
CA ILE A 270 27.22 -10.81 5.60
C ILE A 270 28.51 -10.26 6.22
N SER A 271 28.40 -9.72 7.44
CA SER A 271 29.56 -9.30 8.25
C SER A 271 29.32 -9.58 9.74
N GLN A 272 30.38 -9.54 10.56
CA GLN A 272 30.25 -9.56 12.01
C GLN A 272 30.33 -8.13 12.55
N ASN A 273 29.35 -7.74 13.36
CA ASN A 273 29.29 -6.44 14.01
C ASN A 273 28.88 -6.59 15.48
N TYR A 274 28.93 -5.51 16.25
CA TYR A 274 28.26 -5.42 17.54
C TYR A 274 26.96 -4.62 17.40
N ILE A 275 25.95 -4.95 18.19
CA ILE A 275 24.77 -4.10 18.39
C ILE A 275 24.64 -3.79 19.88
N GLN A 276 24.33 -2.55 20.20
CA GLN A 276 24.02 -2.12 21.55
C GLN A 276 22.57 -2.48 21.89
N LEU A 277 22.37 -3.13 23.03
CA LEU A 277 21.05 -3.48 23.57
C LEU A 277 20.51 -2.36 24.49
N ASP A 278 19.25 -2.47 24.91
CA ASP A 278 18.55 -1.49 25.77
C ASP A 278 19.28 -1.23 27.10
N ASP A 279 19.99 -2.24 27.61
CA ASP A 279 20.77 -2.17 28.84
C ASP A 279 22.19 -1.61 28.64
N MET A 280 22.48 -1.10 27.44
CA MET A 280 23.79 -0.62 26.97
C MET A 280 24.87 -1.70 26.91
N SER A 281 24.51 -2.99 26.97
CA SER A 281 25.46 -4.07 26.68
C SER A 281 25.71 -4.20 25.18
N LEU A 282 26.89 -4.67 24.80
CA LEU A 282 27.22 -4.98 23.42
C LEU A 282 27.03 -6.46 23.14
N GLN A 283 26.23 -6.77 22.12
CA GLN A 283 25.98 -8.12 21.65
C GLN A 283 26.63 -8.32 20.28
N LEU A 284 27.45 -9.36 20.14
CA LEU A 284 28.03 -9.75 18.85
C LEU A 284 26.92 -10.30 17.94
N VAL A 285 26.84 -9.81 16.71
CA VAL A 285 25.82 -10.19 15.74
C VAL A 285 26.42 -10.49 14.37
N TRP A 286 25.73 -11.36 13.63
CA TRP A 286 25.79 -11.40 12.18
C TRP A 286 24.89 -10.30 11.63
N ASP A 287 25.48 -9.41 10.83
CA ASP A 287 24.82 -8.37 10.06
C ASP A 287 24.59 -8.90 8.65
N LEU A 288 23.33 -9.00 8.25
CA LEU A 288 22.92 -9.53 6.95
C LEU A 288 22.15 -8.46 6.18
N GLN A 289 22.52 -8.23 4.93
CA GLN A 289 21.75 -7.41 3.98
C GLN A 289 21.19 -8.31 2.89
N ILE A 290 19.86 -8.40 2.83
CA ILE A 290 19.11 -9.30 1.93
C ILE A 290 18.15 -8.46 1.10
N GLU A 291 18.43 -8.34 -0.20
CA GLU A 291 17.50 -7.78 -1.18
C GLU A 291 16.53 -8.88 -1.65
N MET A 292 15.23 -8.64 -1.51
CA MET A 292 14.14 -9.52 -1.92
C MET A 292 13.23 -8.79 -2.91
N GLU A 293 12.19 -9.46 -3.42
CA GLU A 293 11.26 -8.90 -4.40
C GLU A 293 10.55 -7.62 -3.92
N ASN A 294 10.05 -7.63 -2.69
CA ASN A 294 9.26 -6.52 -2.12
C ASN A 294 9.91 -5.87 -0.89
N ASN A 295 11.07 -6.37 -0.44
CA ASN A 295 11.66 -5.97 0.84
C ASN A 295 13.17 -5.91 0.69
N TRP A 296 13.81 -5.04 1.46
CA TRP A 296 15.26 -5.03 1.58
C TRP A 296 15.63 -5.04 3.05
N TYR A 297 15.88 -6.24 3.56
CA TYR A 297 16.14 -6.45 4.98
C TYR A 297 17.61 -6.24 5.34
N HIS A 298 17.81 -5.53 6.43
CA HIS A 298 19.05 -5.43 7.19
C HIS A 298 18.82 -6.08 8.57
N ALA A 299 19.25 -7.33 8.69
CA ALA A 299 18.96 -8.20 9.83
C ALA A 299 20.19 -8.38 10.72
N HIS A 300 19.97 -8.40 12.04
CA HIS A 300 21.02 -8.52 13.06
C HIS A 300 20.76 -9.74 13.93
N ILE A 301 21.59 -10.78 13.78
CA ILE A 301 21.35 -12.09 14.39
C ILE A 301 22.41 -12.36 15.43
N ASN A 302 22.02 -12.70 16.65
CA ASN A 302 22.92 -13.04 17.74
C ASN A 302 23.92 -14.10 17.29
N ALA A 303 25.22 -13.74 17.28
CA ALA A 303 26.27 -14.61 16.78
C ALA A 303 26.46 -15.87 17.63
N ASN A 304 25.94 -15.93 18.87
CA ASN A 304 26.05 -17.10 19.74
C ASN A 304 24.81 -17.98 19.74
N THR A 305 23.62 -17.41 19.57
CA THR A 305 22.34 -18.13 19.76
C THR A 305 21.53 -18.29 18.47
N GLY A 306 21.77 -17.47 17.45
CA GLY A 306 20.95 -17.41 16.25
C GLY A 306 19.63 -16.66 16.42
N GLU A 307 19.42 -16.00 17.55
CA GLU A 307 18.25 -15.15 17.79
C GLU A 307 18.30 -13.87 16.94
N LEU A 308 17.19 -13.48 16.32
CA LEU A 308 17.09 -12.21 15.60
C LEU A 308 16.89 -11.07 16.60
N ILE A 309 17.87 -10.15 16.68
CA ILE A 309 17.90 -9.05 17.64
C ILE A 309 17.25 -7.79 17.07
N ALA A 310 17.53 -7.50 15.80
CA ALA A 310 16.96 -6.35 15.11
C ALA A 310 16.73 -6.68 13.64
N LEU A 311 15.70 -6.06 13.07
CA LEU A 311 15.37 -6.15 11.67
C LEU A 311 14.97 -4.76 11.19
N MET A 312 15.60 -4.28 10.13
CA MET A 312 15.19 -3.09 9.43
C MET A 312 14.87 -3.46 7.99
N ASP A 313 13.69 -3.12 7.53
CA ASP A 313 13.32 -3.08 6.14
C ASP A 313 13.62 -1.68 5.62
N TRP A 314 14.46 -1.61 4.60
CA TRP A 314 14.79 -0.36 3.91
C TRP A 314 13.72 0.03 2.88
N VAL A 315 12.73 -0.83 2.66
CA VAL A 315 11.51 -0.52 1.93
C VAL A 315 10.41 -0.17 2.95
N SER A 316 9.66 0.91 2.70
CA SER A 316 8.57 1.37 3.58
C SER A 316 7.26 1.29 2.81
N ASP A 317 6.52 0.20 3.01
CA ASP A 317 5.24 -0.03 2.34
C ASP A 317 4.05 0.33 3.24
N ALA A 318 3.08 1.08 2.72
CA ALA A 318 1.78 1.26 3.36
C ALA A 318 0.96 -0.03 3.21
N THR A 319 0.31 -0.46 4.28
CA THR A 319 -0.42 -1.73 4.28
C THR A 319 -1.81 -1.57 4.90
N TYR A 320 -2.83 -2.12 4.24
CA TYR A 320 -4.23 -1.98 4.63
C TYR A 320 -4.90 -3.35 4.70
N ASN A 321 -5.48 -3.71 5.86
CA ASN A 321 -6.31 -4.90 5.97
C ASN A 321 -7.76 -4.55 5.55
N VAL A 322 -8.18 -4.89 4.34
CA VAL A 322 -9.42 -4.37 3.71
C VAL A 322 -10.13 -5.45 2.90
N PHE A 323 -11.36 -5.19 2.44
CA PHE A 323 -12.00 -6.00 1.40
C PHE A 323 -11.47 -5.54 0.03
N PRO A 324 -10.59 -6.33 -0.63
CA PRO A 324 -9.86 -5.85 -1.80
C PRO A 324 -10.75 -5.75 -3.06
N LEU A 325 -10.22 -5.10 -4.11
CA LEU A 325 -10.84 -5.05 -5.43
C LEU A 325 -11.32 -6.44 -5.88
N GLY A 326 -12.58 -6.54 -6.32
CA GLY A 326 -13.22 -7.81 -6.67
C GLY A 326 -14.02 -8.46 -5.54
N VAL A 327 -13.86 -8.03 -4.29
CA VAL A 327 -14.68 -8.44 -3.13
C VAL A 327 -15.71 -7.36 -2.83
N ASN A 328 -16.99 -7.68 -3.03
CA ASN A 328 -18.06 -6.71 -2.82
C ASN A 328 -18.36 -6.45 -1.35
N ASP A 329 -18.37 -7.49 -0.52
CA ASP A 329 -18.85 -7.43 0.86
C ASP A 329 -18.36 -8.65 1.65
N PRO A 330 -18.56 -8.70 2.98
CA PRO A 330 -18.06 -9.79 3.82
C PRO A 330 -18.64 -11.19 3.54
N SER A 331 -19.73 -11.29 2.77
CA SER A 331 -20.27 -12.58 2.32
C SER A 331 -19.65 -13.08 1.01
N ASP A 332 -19.01 -12.19 0.24
CA ASP A 332 -18.40 -12.48 -1.07
C ASP A 332 -16.91 -12.89 -0.95
N GLY A 333 -16.22 -12.43 0.10
CA GLY A 333 -14.80 -12.72 0.33
C GLY A 333 -14.30 -12.23 1.69
N GLY A 334 -13.09 -12.67 2.06
CA GLY A 334 -12.42 -12.23 3.29
C GLY A 334 -11.67 -10.92 3.11
N ARG A 335 -11.25 -10.32 4.23
CA ARG A 335 -10.29 -9.21 4.19
C ARG A 335 -8.88 -9.74 3.86
N GLU A 336 -8.13 -8.92 3.16
CA GLU A 336 -6.74 -9.16 2.82
C GLU A 336 -5.87 -7.98 3.26
N LEU A 337 -4.66 -8.30 3.70
CA LEU A 337 -3.65 -7.30 4.02
C LEU A 337 -2.94 -6.93 2.71
N VAL A 338 -3.36 -5.81 2.11
CA VAL A 338 -2.86 -5.32 0.83
C VAL A 338 -1.75 -4.31 1.06
N THR A 339 -0.61 -4.49 0.39
CA THR A 339 0.61 -3.68 0.51
C THR A 339 0.78 -2.80 -0.73
N ASP A 340 1.06 -1.51 -0.53
CA ASP A 340 1.21 -0.47 -1.56
C ASP A 340 0.21 -0.56 -2.71
N PRO A 341 -1.11 -0.53 -2.43
CA PRO A 341 -2.14 -0.63 -3.45
C PRO A 341 -2.24 0.59 -4.37
N ASN A 342 -1.47 1.65 -4.13
CA ASN A 342 -1.55 2.87 -4.91
C ASN A 342 -1.01 2.68 -6.33
N ASP A 343 -1.70 3.25 -7.31
CA ASP A 343 -1.16 3.32 -8.66
C ASP A 343 -0.13 4.45 -8.75
N VAL A 344 1.08 4.13 -9.20
CA VAL A 344 2.21 5.07 -9.24
C VAL A 344 2.04 6.17 -10.30
N ILE A 345 1.07 6.07 -11.21
CA ILE A 345 0.81 7.10 -12.23
C ILE A 345 -0.23 8.10 -11.71
N SER A 346 -1.33 7.61 -11.12
CA SER A 346 -2.40 8.47 -10.59
C SER A 346 -2.09 9.02 -9.20
N SER A 347 -1.37 8.25 -8.37
CA SER A 347 -0.95 8.59 -7.00
C SER A 347 0.57 8.42 -6.84
N PRO A 348 1.39 9.24 -7.53
CA PRO A 348 2.86 9.08 -7.58
C PRO A 348 3.59 9.29 -6.24
N TYR A 349 2.91 9.87 -5.25
CA TYR A 349 3.44 10.11 -3.90
C TYR A 349 2.77 9.21 -2.84
N GLY A 350 2.06 8.16 -3.27
CA GLY A 350 1.24 7.32 -2.42
C GLY A 350 -0.06 8.01 -1.97
N TRP A 351 -0.84 7.32 -1.16
CA TRP A 351 -2.15 7.80 -0.71
C TRP A 351 -2.10 8.71 0.51
N HIS A 352 -0.95 8.86 1.19
CA HIS A 352 -0.82 9.61 2.45
C HIS A 352 -0.06 10.93 2.32
N ASN A 353 0.03 11.47 1.10
CA ASN A 353 0.76 12.70 0.81
C ASN A 353 -0.17 13.75 0.19
N GLN A 354 0.02 15.02 0.57
CA GLN A 354 -0.64 16.18 -0.05
C GLN A 354 0.41 17.21 -0.53
N GLY A 355 1.40 16.74 -1.28
CA GLY A 355 2.57 17.52 -1.71
C GLY A 355 3.56 17.74 -0.57
N GLU A 356 3.43 18.84 0.16
CA GLU A 356 4.39 19.26 1.19
C GLU A 356 4.22 18.53 2.54
N ARG A 357 3.13 17.77 2.71
CA ARG A 357 2.78 17.11 3.97
C ARG A 357 2.52 15.63 3.76
N ASN A 358 3.14 14.84 4.64
CA ASN A 358 2.86 13.41 4.79
C ASN A 358 1.99 13.21 6.03
N PHE A 359 1.12 12.21 5.98
CA PHE A 359 0.19 11.85 7.04
C PHE A 359 0.41 10.39 7.45
N THR A 360 0.15 10.08 8.71
CA THR A 360 0.16 8.70 9.25
C THR A 360 -1.25 8.15 9.43
N ASN A 361 -2.27 8.94 9.11
CA ASN A 361 -3.69 8.61 9.16
C ASN A 361 -4.35 8.70 7.78
N THR A 362 -5.64 8.44 7.69
CA THR A 362 -6.45 8.36 6.46
C THR A 362 -6.73 9.72 5.80
N ILE A 363 -5.66 10.48 5.55
CA ILE A 363 -5.61 11.75 4.83
C ILE A 363 -4.64 11.63 3.66
N GLY A 364 -5.09 12.04 2.48
CA GLY A 364 -4.34 11.90 1.23
C GLY A 364 -4.64 12.96 0.19
N ASN A 365 -3.95 12.88 -0.95
CA ASN A 365 -4.22 13.75 -2.08
C ASN A 365 -5.65 13.56 -2.61
N ASN A 366 -6.20 12.36 -2.54
CA ASN A 366 -7.46 12.01 -3.20
C ASN A 366 -8.67 12.12 -2.26
N VAL A 367 -8.46 11.92 -0.94
CA VAL A 367 -9.55 11.77 0.04
C VAL A 367 -9.13 12.15 1.46
N TYR A 368 -10.08 12.73 2.19
CA TYR A 368 -10.12 12.80 3.65
C TYR A 368 -11.17 11.80 4.15
N ALA A 369 -10.74 10.69 4.77
CA ALA A 369 -11.65 9.71 5.34
C ALA A 369 -11.64 9.80 6.88
N GLN A 370 -12.83 9.85 7.49
CA GLN A 370 -13.02 10.01 8.93
C GLN A 370 -14.33 9.39 9.40
N GLU A 371 -14.48 9.21 10.71
CA GLU A 371 -15.79 8.98 11.29
C GLU A 371 -16.68 10.23 11.21
N ASN A 372 -17.99 10.05 11.18
CA ASN A 372 -18.93 11.14 11.48
C ASN A 372 -20.15 10.63 12.25
N LEU A 373 -19.94 9.97 13.38
CA LEU A 373 -20.99 9.30 14.15
C LEU A 373 -22.11 10.22 14.62
N ASN A 374 -21.86 11.54 14.68
CA ASN A 374 -22.83 12.54 15.09
C ASN A 374 -23.57 13.21 13.91
N GLY A 375 -23.24 12.87 12.66
CA GLY A 375 -23.85 13.44 11.46
C GLY A 375 -23.67 14.96 11.34
N ARG A 376 -22.54 15.49 11.81
CA ARG A 376 -22.27 16.93 11.84
C ARG A 376 -21.66 17.42 10.54
N TRP A 377 -21.62 18.74 10.36
CA TRP A 377 -21.06 19.33 9.14
C TRP A 377 -19.55 19.45 9.23
N GLU A 378 -19.00 19.66 10.45
CA GLU A 378 -17.57 19.64 10.74
C GLU A 378 -17.00 18.23 10.55
N TRP A 379 -15.89 18.12 9.82
CA TRP A 379 -15.26 16.84 9.48
C TRP A 379 -13.73 16.88 9.63
N GLU A 380 -13.15 18.08 9.56
CA GLU A 380 -11.71 18.33 9.53
C GLU A 380 -11.01 17.73 10.75
N ASN A 381 -11.62 17.90 11.93
CA ASN A 381 -11.08 17.43 13.22
C ASN A 381 -11.70 16.12 13.72
N ASN A 382 -12.51 15.45 12.91
CA ASN A 382 -13.10 14.17 13.30
C ASN A 382 -12.01 13.10 13.41
N TYR A 383 -12.33 12.04 14.15
CA TYR A 383 -11.39 10.97 14.40
C TYR A 383 -11.06 10.19 13.11
N ARG A 384 -9.79 9.81 13.00
CA ARG A 384 -9.21 9.01 11.91
C ARG A 384 -8.28 7.97 12.53
N PRO A 385 -8.27 6.72 12.02
CA PRO A 385 -7.31 5.73 12.47
C PRO A 385 -5.89 6.16 12.06
N GLU A 386 -4.93 5.87 12.94
CA GLU A 386 -3.49 6.06 12.70
C GLU A 386 -2.85 4.72 12.31
N GLY A 387 -2.15 4.69 11.18
CA GLY A 387 -1.45 3.52 10.66
C GLY A 387 -0.06 3.32 11.27
N THR A 388 0.20 3.74 12.52
CA THR A 388 1.55 3.80 13.10
C THR A 388 2.53 4.67 12.27
N GLU A 389 3.82 4.68 12.62
CA GLU A 389 4.84 5.37 11.82
C GLU A 389 5.12 4.67 10.47
N PHE A 390 4.65 3.43 10.29
CA PHE A 390 4.89 2.59 9.12
C PHE A 390 3.67 2.42 8.19
N LEU A 391 2.59 3.19 8.39
CA LEU A 391 1.35 3.12 7.59
C LEU A 391 0.71 1.70 7.54
N ILE A 392 0.74 0.98 8.66
CA ILE A 392 0.08 -0.31 8.86
C ILE A 392 -1.31 -0.10 9.47
N PHE A 393 -2.34 -0.24 8.64
CA PHE A 393 -3.76 -0.17 9.00
C PHE A 393 -4.35 -1.58 9.13
N ASP A 394 -3.88 -2.34 10.13
CA ASP A 394 -4.34 -3.70 10.43
C ASP A 394 -5.20 -3.74 11.70
N PHE A 395 -6.48 -3.40 11.55
CA PHE A 395 -7.44 -3.38 12.66
C PHE A 395 -8.30 -4.65 12.71
N PRO A 396 -8.59 -5.21 13.89
CA PRO A 396 -9.42 -6.39 14.04
C PRO A 396 -10.89 -6.11 13.67
N LEU A 397 -11.54 -7.07 13.01
CA LEU A 397 -12.96 -7.02 12.69
C LEU A 397 -13.68 -8.23 13.28
N ASN A 398 -14.77 -7.98 14.00
CA ASN A 398 -15.74 -8.98 14.39
C ASN A 398 -17.14 -8.48 13.99
N LEU A 399 -17.71 -9.10 12.96
CA LEU A 399 -19.02 -8.73 12.41
C LEU A 399 -20.18 -8.95 13.38
N SER A 400 -19.97 -9.64 14.51
CA SER A 400 -20.97 -9.78 15.56
C SER A 400 -21.06 -8.55 16.48
N ASP A 401 -20.05 -7.70 16.47
CA ASP A 401 -20.00 -6.51 17.33
C ASP A 401 -20.78 -5.33 16.68
N PRO A 402 -21.25 -4.35 17.46
CA PRO A 402 -21.91 -3.16 16.90
C PRO A 402 -20.99 -2.35 15.99
N PRO A 403 -21.46 -1.77 14.86
CA PRO A 403 -20.64 -1.02 13.91
C PRO A 403 -19.62 -0.05 14.50
N LYS A 404 -20.04 0.73 15.49
CA LYS A 404 -19.19 1.72 16.17
C LYS A 404 -17.91 1.12 16.78
N THR A 405 -17.88 -0.17 17.13
CA THR A 405 -16.72 -0.80 17.78
C THR A 405 -15.58 -1.09 16.80
N TYR A 406 -15.85 -1.11 15.50
CA TYR A 406 -14.84 -1.35 14.45
C TYR A 406 -14.73 -0.15 13.49
N ILE A 407 -14.91 1.07 14.00
CA ILE A 407 -14.82 2.31 13.21
C ILE A 407 -13.49 2.46 12.48
N ASP A 408 -12.38 1.99 13.05
CA ASP A 408 -11.07 2.00 12.40
C ASP A 408 -11.05 1.16 11.12
N VAL A 409 -11.73 0.01 11.12
CA VAL A 409 -11.90 -0.86 9.94
C VAL A 409 -12.76 -0.15 8.89
N ALA A 410 -13.87 0.46 9.30
CA ALA A 410 -14.78 1.17 8.40
C ALA A 410 -14.07 2.34 7.69
N VAL A 411 -13.40 3.22 8.46
CA VAL A 411 -12.66 4.37 7.91
C VAL A 411 -11.50 3.91 7.01
N THR A 412 -10.78 2.84 7.40
CA THR A 412 -9.68 2.28 6.57
C THR A 412 -10.21 1.70 5.25
N ASN A 413 -11.31 0.95 5.27
CA ASN A 413 -11.92 0.37 4.08
C ASN A 413 -12.46 1.47 3.14
N LEU A 414 -13.10 2.50 3.71
CA LEU A 414 -13.57 3.67 2.98
C LEU A 414 -12.43 4.46 2.33
N PHE A 415 -11.33 4.65 3.06
CA PHE A 415 -10.11 5.28 2.54
C PHE A 415 -9.51 4.49 1.38
N TYR A 416 -9.35 3.17 1.54
CA TYR A 416 -8.86 2.29 0.48
C TYR A 416 -9.72 2.40 -0.78
N TRP A 417 -11.04 2.28 -0.66
CA TRP A 417 -11.92 2.28 -1.84
C TRP A 417 -12.02 3.65 -2.52
N ASN A 418 -12.02 4.77 -1.79
CA ASN A 418 -11.97 6.09 -2.41
C ASN A 418 -10.68 6.30 -3.21
N ASN A 419 -9.53 5.85 -2.70
CA ASN A 419 -8.27 5.94 -3.44
C ASN A 419 -8.20 4.93 -4.60
N MET A 420 -8.65 3.70 -4.42
CA MET A 420 -8.66 2.67 -5.46
C MET A 420 -9.55 3.07 -6.66
N VAL A 421 -10.74 3.62 -6.39
CA VAL A 421 -11.63 4.13 -7.45
C VAL A 421 -11.03 5.38 -8.10
N HIS A 422 -10.45 6.31 -7.33
CA HIS A 422 -9.70 7.44 -7.89
C HIS A 422 -8.63 6.95 -8.87
N ASP A 423 -7.75 6.07 -8.41
CA ASP A 423 -6.61 5.59 -9.18
C ASP A 423 -7.07 4.84 -10.43
N LEU A 424 -8.07 3.97 -10.31
CA LEU A 424 -8.62 3.25 -11.45
C LEU A 424 -9.17 4.23 -12.49
N PHE A 425 -10.11 5.09 -12.12
CA PHE A 425 -10.77 5.98 -13.09
C PHE A 425 -9.83 7.04 -13.66
N TYR A 426 -8.78 7.43 -12.93
CA TYR A 426 -7.68 8.24 -13.46
C TYR A 426 -7.07 7.59 -14.71
N ARG A 427 -6.79 6.28 -14.66
CA ARG A 427 -6.23 5.52 -15.79
C ARG A 427 -7.19 5.39 -16.97
N TYR A 428 -8.50 5.57 -16.77
CA TYR A 428 -9.54 5.63 -17.81
C TYR A 428 -9.91 7.07 -18.21
N GLY A 429 -9.13 8.05 -17.74
CA GLY A 429 -9.20 9.45 -18.19
C GLY A 429 -10.12 10.35 -17.37
N PHE A 430 -10.49 9.96 -16.15
CA PHE A 430 -10.99 10.89 -15.14
C PHE A 430 -9.80 11.44 -14.33
N ASN A 431 -9.02 12.30 -14.98
CA ASN A 431 -7.81 12.92 -14.45
C ASN A 431 -8.07 14.39 -14.06
N GLU A 432 -7.00 15.15 -13.80
CA GLU A 432 -7.06 16.52 -13.31
C GLU A 432 -7.87 17.44 -14.22
N VAL A 433 -7.58 17.42 -15.53
CA VAL A 433 -8.30 18.26 -16.51
C VAL A 433 -9.75 17.81 -16.73
N ALA A 434 -10.06 16.54 -16.45
CA ALA A 434 -11.40 16.00 -16.48
C ALA A 434 -12.17 16.21 -15.17
N GLY A 435 -11.59 16.94 -14.21
CA GLY A 435 -12.23 17.32 -12.95
C GLY A 435 -12.34 16.17 -11.95
N ASN A 436 -11.26 15.39 -11.79
CA ASN A 436 -11.14 14.45 -10.67
C ASN A 436 -11.09 15.16 -9.32
N PHE A 437 -10.97 14.39 -8.23
CA PHE A 437 -10.95 14.91 -6.87
C PHE A 437 -9.54 14.82 -6.30
N GLN A 438 -8.82 15.94 -6.27
CA GLN A 438 -7.44 15.99 -5.78
C GLN A 438 -7.12 17.27 -5.01
N GLN A 439 -6.33 17.14 -3.94
CA GLN A 439 -5.84 18.27 -3.15
C GLN A 439 -4.81 19.08 -3.94
N ASN A 440 -3.96 18.40 -4.70
CA ASN A 440 -2.91 18.97 -5.53
C ASN A 440 -2.94 18.27 -6.89
N ASN A 441 -3.04 19.06 -7.96
CA ASN A 441 -3.10 18.56 -9.34
C ASN A 441 -1.71 18.47 -9.99
N HIS A 442 -0.65 18.78 -9.25
CA HIS A 442 0.75 18.73 -9.67
C HIS A 442 1.03 19.54 -10.96
N GLY A 443 0.27 20.61 -11.18
CA GLY A 443 0.36 21.44 -12.38
C GLY A 443 -0.18 20.78 -13.66
N LYS A 444 -0.90 19.66 -13.58
CA LYS A 444 -1.45 18.94 -14.74
C LYS A 444 -2.76 19.53 -15.29
N GLY A 445 -3.34 20.53 -14.64
CA GLY A 445 -4.57 21.23 -15.06
C GLY A 445 -5.73 21.00 -14.10
N GLY A 446 -6.96 21.33 -14.51
CA GLY A 446 -8.14 21.26 -13.63
C GLY A 446 -8.12 22.30 -12.50
N LYS A 447 -9.03 22.16 -11.53
CA LYS A 447 -9.03 22.94 -10.29
C LYS A 447 -8.76 22.03 -9.09
N GLU A 448 -7.59 22.20 -8.50
CA GLU A 448 -7.19 21.48 -7.29
C GLU A 448 -7.93 21.95 -6.03
N GLY A 449 -7.66 21.26 -4.92
CA GLY A 449 -8.20 21.59 -3.61
C GLY A 449 -9.55 20.94 -3.34
N ASP A 450 -9.85 19.83 -4.01
CA ASP A 450 -11.13 19.17 -3.94
C ASP A 450 -11.10 17.64 -3.70
N PRO A 451 -10.20 17.11 -2.84
CA PRO A 451 -10.27 15.70 -2.44
C PRO A 451 -11.65 15.38 -1.86
N VAL A 452 -12.07 14.13 -1.98
CA VAL A 452 -13.35 13.67 -1.43
C VAL A 452 -13.33 13.76 0.10
N ILE A 453 -14.38 14.29 0.70
CA ILE A 453 -14.67 14.16 2.13
C ILE A 453 -15.51 12.90 2.31
N ALA A 454 -14.92 11.85 2.88
CA ALA A 454 -15.56 10.55 3.05
C ALA A 454 -15.88 10.28 4.53
N ASN A 455 -17.17 10.31 4.87
CA ASN A 455 -17.65 10.09 6.22
C ASN A 455 -18.12 8.65 6.41
N ALA A 456 -17.39 7.89 7.23
CA ALA A 456 -17.78 6.54 7.66
C ALA A 456 -18.80 6.62 8.80
N GLN A 457 -19.74 5.66 8.80
CA GLN A 457 -20.79 5.51 9.81
C GLN A 457 -21.48 6.84 10.16
N ASP A 458 -21.79 7.65 9.14
CA ASP A 458 -22.31 9.00 9.30
C ASP A 458 -23.69 8.97 10.01
N GLY A 459 -23.77 9.61 11.17
CA GLY A 459 -24.95 9.57 12.04
C GLY A 459 -26.15 10.40 11.55
N SER A 460 -26.08 11.00 10.35
CA SER A 460 -27.20 11.74 9.77
C SER A 460 -28.27 10.86 9.13
N GLY A 461 -28.03 9.55 9.00
CA GLY A 461 -28.99 8.60 8.45
C GLY A 461 -28.67 7.13 8.75
N TYR A 462 -29.55 6.25 8.29
CA TYR A 462 -29.41 4.79 8.29
C TYR A 462 -29.92 4.23 6.96
N ASN A 463 -29.52 3.01 6.61
CA ASN A 463 -30.01 2.23 5.46
C ASN A 463 -29.91 2.95 4.11
N ASN A 464 -28.83 3.72 3.92
CA ASN A 464 -28.60 4.47 2.69
C ASN A 464 -27.12 4.88 2.60
N ALA A 465 -26.77 5.59 1.54
CA ALA A 465 -25.57 6.41 1.45
C ALA A 465 -25.90 7.63 0.57
N ASN A 466 -24.94 8.53 0.36
CA ASN A 466 -25.05 9.58 -0.67
C ASN A 466 -23.70 10.22 -0.96
N PHE A 467 -23.60 10.81 -2.14
CA PHE A 467 -22.49 11.63 -2.58
C PHE A 467 -22.97 12.99 -3.10
N ALA A 468 -22.41 14.07 -2.58
CA ALA A 468 -22.61 15.41 -3.10
C ALA A 468 -21.45 15.80 -4.04
N THR A 469 -21.76 16.17 -5.28
CA THR A 469 -20.76 16.51 -6.30
C THR A 469 -20.85 17.98 -6.72
N PRO A 470 -20.23 18.92 -5.99
CA PRO A 470 -20.11 20.29 -6.49
C PRO A 470 -19.14 20.36 -7.69
N PRO A 471 -19.15 21.48 -8.45
CA PRO A 471 -18.23 21.66 -9.58
C PRO A 471 -16.76 21.57 -9.18
N ASP A 472 -15.89 21.33 -10.17
CA ASP A 472 -14.44 21.24 -10.05
C ASP A 472 -13.81 22.33 -9.16
N GLY A 473 -12.89 21.92 -8.28
CA GLY A 473 -12.29 22.77 -7.23
C GLY A 473 -13.11 22.92 -5.95
N GLN A 474 -14.13 22.08 -5.75
CA GLN A 474 -14.86 21.94 -4.49
C GLN A 474 -15.01 20.47 -4.12
N HIS A 475 -14.78 20.15 -2.84
CA HIS A 475 -14.81 18.78 -2.33
C HIS A 475 -16.11 18.04 -2.69
N GLY A 476 -15.97 16.85 -3.27
CA GLY A 476 -17.02 15.85 -3.20
C GLY A 476 -17.26 15.45 -1.75
N LYS A 477 -18.51 15.15 -1.36
CA LYS A 477 -18.81 14.68 0.02
C LYS A 477 -19.59 13.39 0.00
N MET A 478 -18.95 12.30 0.42
CA MET A 478 -19.53 10.98 0.59
C MET A 478 -19.96 10.78 2.04
N ARG A 479 -21.18 10.27 2.24
CA ARG A 479 -21.69 9.86 3.56
C ARG A 479 -22.18 8.43 3.49
N MET A 480 -21.46 7.55 4.18
CA MET A 480 -21.81 6.14 4.31
C MET A 480 -22.57 5.93 5.61
N TYR A 481 -23.64 5.11 5.58
CA TYR A 481 -24.46 4.87 6.76
C TYR A 481 -24.42 3.41 7.22
N VAL A 482 -24.73 3.25 8.51
CA VAL A 482 -25.04 1.97 9.10
C VAL A 482 -26.44 1.51 8.67
N TRP A 483 -26.62 0.22 8.50
CA TRP A 483 -27.87 -0.44 8.13
C TRP A 483 -28.44 -1.20 9.33
N ASP A 484 -29.60 -0.77 9.82
CA ASP A 484 -30.23 -1.24 11.06
C ASP A 484 -31.33 -2.31 10.86
N ILE A 485 -31.43 -2.82 9.63
CA ILE A 485 -32.47 -3.77 9.21
C ILE A 485 -32.11 -5.25 9.39
N SER A 486 -30.85 -5.55 9.71
CA SER A 486 -30.38 -6.87 10.10
C SER A 486 -29.99 -6.90 11.58
N ASN A 487 -29.84 -8.10 12.16
CA ASN A 487 -29.27 -8.26 13.50
C ASN A 487 -28.09 -9.26 13.47
N PRO A 488 -26.85 -8.84 13.74
CA PRO A 488 -26.43 -7.47 14.08
C PRO A 488 -26.62 -6.48 12.92
N TRP A 489 -26.59 -5.18 13.22
CA TRP A 489 -26.57 -4.11 12.23
C TRP A 489 -25.35 -4.26 11.32
N ARG A 490 -25.52 -4.00 10.03
CA ARG A 490 -24.44 -4.10 9.04
C ARG A 490 -23.94 -2.70 8.69
N ASP A 491 -22.65 -2.58 8.43
CA ASP A 491 -22.02 -1.30 8.16
C ASP A 491 -21.81 -1.10 6.66
N GLY A 492 -22.45 -0.08 6.07
CA GLY A 492 -22.36 0.17 4.63
C GLY A 492 -20.93 0.44 4.15
N ASP A 493 -20.04 0.88 5.05
CA ASP A 493 -18.60 1.05 4.77
C ASP A 493 -17.87 -0.27 4.48
N LEU A 494 -18.48 -1.43 4.75
CA LEU A 494 -17.93 -2.75 4.44
C LEU A 494 -18.50 -3.38 3.17
N GLU A 495 -19.43 -2.69 2.47
CA GLU A 495 -19.91 -3.09 1.15
C GLU A 495 -19.34 -2.16 0.06
N SER A 496 -18.27 -2.62 -0.58
CA SER A 496 -17.55 -1.94 -1.65
C SER A 496 -18.47 -1.44 -2.76
N GLY A 497 -19.50 -2.20 -3.11
CA GLY A 497 -20.47 -1.81 -4.14
C GLY A 497 -21.21 -0.51 -3.82
N ILE A 498 -21.52 -0.24 -2.54
CA ILE A 498 -22.14 1.02 -2.12
C ILE A 498 -21.13 2.16 -2.25
N ILE A 499 -19.88 1.96 -1.80
CA ILE A 499 -18.83 2.99 -1.90
C ILE A 499 -18.55 3.36 -3.37
N ILE A 500 -18.45 2.35 -4.25
CA ILE A 500 -18.24 2.54 -5.69
C ILE A 500 -19.43 3.30 -6.28
N HIS A 501 -20.68 2.91 -5.95
CA HIS A 501 -21.88 3.60 -6.41
C HIS A 501 -21.83 5.09 -6.06
N GLU A 502 -21.53 5.41 -4.80
CA GLU A 502 -21.47 6.79 -4.35
C GLU A 502 -20.36 7.59 -5.04
N TYR A 503 -19.15 7.03 -5.17
CA TYR A 503 -18.06 7.69 -5.89
C TYR A 503 -18.41 7.93 -7.38
N SER A 504 -19.20 7.02 -7.97
CA SER A 504 -19.65 7.10 -9.35
C SER A 504 -20.58 8.28 -9.62
N HIS A 505 -21.33 8.77 -8.62
CA HIS A 505 -22.02 10.05 -8.73
C HIS A 505 -21.04 11.23 -8.90
N GLY A 506 -19.89 11.16 -8.24
CA GLY A 506 -18.76 12.07 -8.43
C GLY A 506 -18.26 12.07 -9.88
N ILE A 507 -17.91 10.89 -10.38
CA ILE A 507 -17.38 10.67 -11.73
C ILE A 507 -18.38 11.14 -12.80
N SER A 508 -19.60 10.58 -12.80
CA SER A 508 -20.60 10.85 -13.83
C SER A 508 -21.02 12.32 -13.87
N THR A 509 -21.13 12.97 -12.72
CA THR A 509 -21.53 14.39 -12.63
C THR A 509 -20.42 15.34 -13.06
N ARG A 510 -19.14 15.05 -12.76
CA ARG A 510 -18.00 15.88 -13.19
C ARG A 510 -17.74 15.74 -14.69
N LEU A 511 -17.90 14.54 -15.25
CA LEU A 511 -17.68 14.30 -16.68
C LEU A 511 -18.81 14.87 -17.56
N THR A 512 -20.07 14.68 -17.15
CA THR A 512 -21.24 15.06 -17.98
C THR A 512 -21.44 16.57 -18.05
N GLY A 513 -21.35 17.13 -19.26
CA GLY A 513 -21.49 18.59 -19.45
C GLY A 513 -20.26 19.39 -19.00
N GLY A 514 -19.19 18.70 -18.64
CA GLY A 514 -17.87 19.24 -18.29
C GLY A 514 -17.68 19.58 -16.79
N PRO A 515 -16.43 19.61 -16.30
CA PRO A 515 -16.11 19.69 -14.87
C PRO A 515 -16.68 20.89 -14.11
N ALA A 516 -16.92 21.99 -14.82
CA ALA A 516 -17.45 23.23 -14.24
C ALA A 516 -18.96 23.21 -14.00
N ASN A 517 -19.70 22.17 -14.43
CA ASN A 517 -21.16 22.15 -14.40
C ASN A 517 -21.74 20.84 -13.83
N SER A 518 -21.94 20.80 -12.51
CA SER A 518 -22.57 19.65 -11.83
C SER A 518 -24.10 19.56 -11.94
N GLY A 519 -24.75 20.42 -12.74
CA GLY A 519 -26.21 20.45 -12.87
C GLY A 519 -26.78 19.44 -13.88
N CYS A 520 -25.93 18.64 -14.52
CA CYS A 520 -26.30 17.91 -15.72
C CYS A 520 -27.02 16.57 -15.47
N LEU A 521 -26.96 16.01 -14.26
CA LEU A 521 -27.59 14.73 -13.91
C LEU A 521 -28.57 14.86 -12.72
N GLY A 522 -29.20 16.03 -12.55
CA GLY A 522 -29.94 16.31 -11.31
C GLY A 522 -31.33 15.67 -11.17
N TRP A 523 -32.00 15.28 -12.26
CA TRP A 523 -33.36 14.72 -12.21
C TRP A 523 -33.79 14.04 -13.51
N GLY A 524 -34.96 13.40 -13.48
CA GLY A 524 -35.57 12.77 -14.65
C GLY A 524 -34.75 11.59 -15.15
N GLU A 525 -34.73 11.38 -16.46
CA GLU A 525 -33.96 10.33 -17.13
C GLU A 525 -32.45 10.51 -16.94
N ALA A 526 -31.94 11.74 -17.03
CA ALA A 526 -30.54 12.08 -16.75
C ALA A 526 -30.12 11.70 -15.32
N GLY A 527 -30.91 12.09 -14.31
CA GLY A 527 -30.65 11.67 -12.93
C GLY A 527 -30.78 10.17 -12.72
N GLY A 528 -31.70 9.52 -13.44
CA GLY A 528 -31.78 8.06 -13.49
C GLY A 528 -30.49 7.41 -13.99
N MET A 529 -29.91 7.90 -15.07
CA MET A 529 -28.61 7.39 -15.56
C MET A 529 -27.49 7.61 -14.53
N GLY A 530 -27.52 8.72 -13.79
CA GLY A 530 -26.63 8.96 -12.64
C GLY A 530 -26.62 7.81 -11.64
N GLU A 531 -27.80 7.29 -11.27
CA GLU A 531 -27.94 6.09 -10.43
C GLU A 531 -27.48 4.83 -11.16
N GLY A 532 -27.87 4.66 -12.43
CA GLY A 532 -27.56 3.46 -13.19
C GLY A 532 -26.07 3.26 -13.48
N TRP A 533 -25.30 4.35 -13.68
CA TRP A 533 -23.85 4.24 -13.82
C TRP A 533 -23.17 3.82 -12.52
N GLY A 534 -23.69 4.26 -11.36
CA GLY A 534 -23.20 3.80 -10.05
C GLY A 534 -23.39 2.31 -9.86
N ASP A 535 -24.60 1.81 -10.10
CA ASP A 535 -24.91 0.38 -10.03
C ASP A 535 -24.08 -0.43 -11.05
N PHE A 536 -23.91 0.10 -12.27
CA PHE A 536 -23.13 -0.54 -13.33
C PHE A 536 -21.66 -0.68 -12.92
N PHE A 537 -21.00 0.40 -12.48
CA PHE A 537 -19.60 0.35 -12.06
C PHE A 537 -19.40 -0.54 -10.84
N ALA A 538 -20.28 -0.46 -9.84
CA ALA A 538 -20.27 -1.36 -8.69
C ALA A 538 -20.40 -2.84 -9.11
N THR A 539 -21.24 -3.13 -10.11
CA THR A 539 -21.47 -4.48 -10.62
C THR A 539 -20.28 -5.03 -11.40
N ILE A 540 -19.67 -4.25 -12.31
CA ILE A 540 -18.58 -4.77 -13.15
C ILE A 540 -17.27 -4.94 -12.37
N LEU A 541 -16.99 -4.10 -11.36
CA LEU A 541 -15.75 -4.15 -10.59
C LEU A 541 -15.68 -5.32 -9.59
N ARG A 542 -16.81 -6.01 -9.36
CA ARG A 542 -16.91 -7.25 -8.57
C ARG A 542 -17.01 -8.52 -9.43
N MET A 543 -16.76 -8.41 -10.74
CA MET A 543 -16.76 -9.56 -11.64
C MET A 543 -15.55 -10.46 -11.41
N LYS A 544 -15.76 -11.77 -11.56
CA LYS A 544 -14.75 -12.82 -11.37
C LYS A 544 -14.61 -13.65 -12.66
N PRO A 545 -13.45 -14.24 -12.96
CA PRO A 545 -13.21 -14.96 -14.22
C PRO A 545 -14.11 -16.18 -14.44
N GLU A 546 -14.63 -16.76 -13.37
CA GLU A 546 -15.57 -17.89 -13.43
C GLU A 546 -17.01 -17.49 -13.78
N PHE A 547 -17.34 -16.20 -13.79
CA PHE A 547 -18.67 -15.72 -14.15
C PHE A 547 -18.85 -15.68 -15.68
N ASN A 548 -20.08 -15.87 -16.12
CA ASN A 548 -20.51 -15.74 -17.51
C ASN A 548 -21.84 -14.95 -17.56
N SER A 549 -22.38 -14.73 -18.76
CA SER A 549 -23.57 -13.90 -18.99
C SER A 549 -24.83 -14.35 -18.24
N THR A 550 -24.87 -15.57 -17.68
CA THR A 550 -25.98 -16.03 -16.83
C THR A 550 -25.87 -15.61 -15.36
N LYS A 551 -24.78 -14.94 -14.96
CA LYS A 551 -24.60 -14.48 -13.58
C LYS A 551 -25.57 -13.32 -13.30
N ASP A 552 -26.25 -13.40 -12.16
CA ASP A 552 -27.12 -12.34 -11.66
C ASP A 552 -26.44 -11.55 -10.54
N PHE A 553 -26.72 -10.24 -10.48
CA PHE A 553 -26.22 -9.34 -9.43
C PHE A 553 -27.33 -8.54 -8.77
N GLY A 554 -27.28 -8.45 -7.44
CA GLY A 554 -28.07 -7.50 -6.69
C GLY A 554 -27.18 -6.40 -6.11
N MET A 555 -27.80 -5.26 -5.79
CA MET A 555 -27.15 -4.12 -5.16
C MET A 555 -27.55 -3.99 -3.70
N GLY A 556 -26.58 -3.67 -2.83
CA GLY A 556 -26.80 -3.50 -1.40
C GLY A 556 -27.26 -4.77 -0.71
N ASN A 557 -27.07 -5.96 -1.31
CA ASN A 557 -27.65 -7.20 -0.80
C ASN A 557 -27.20 -7.46 0.63
N TRP A 558 -25.90 -7.37 0.89
CA TRP A 558 -25.39 -7.65 2.23
C TRP A 558 -25.84 -6.57 3.20
N ALA A 559 -25.61 -5.29 2.94
CA ALA A 559 -26.02 -4.23 3.85
C ALA A 559 -27.53 -4.27 4.15
N ASN A 560 -28.35 -4.61 3.15
CA ASN A 560 -29.80 -4.67 3.24
C ASN A 560 -30.35 -6.07 3.65
N GLY A 561 -29.61 -6.79 4.49
CA GLY A 561 -30.10 -8.02 5.14
C GLY A 561 -30.35 -9.17 4.17
N ASP A 562 -29.48 -9.32 3.19
CA ASP A 562 -29.50 -10.31 2.10
C ASP A 562 -30.65 -10.12 1.09
N ASN A 563 -31.34 -8.98 1.18
CA ASN A 563 -32.32 -8.53 0.19
C ASN A 563 -31.71 -7.40 -0.63
N GLY A 564 -31.72 -7.47 -1.96
CA GLY A 564 -31.28 -6.34 -2.79
C GLY A 564 -32.18 -5.11 -2.63
N ILE A 565 -31.66 -3.95 -3.02
CA ILE A 565 -32.39 -2.65 -2.94
C ILE A 565 -33.10 -2.26 -4.25
N ARG A 566 -32.84 -2.97 -5.34
CA ARG A 566 -33.44 -2.76 -6.67
C ARG A 566 -34.59 -3.74 -6.90
N LYS A 567 -35.50 -3.45 -7.83
CA LYS A 567 -36.69 -4.28 -8.09
C LYS A 567 -36.33 -5.66 -8.63
N TYR A 568 -35.30 -5.73 -9.47
CA TYR A 568 -34.82 -6.95 -10.10
C TYR A 568 -33.31 -7.04 -9.95
N PRO A 569 -32.74 -8.26 -9.85
CA PRO A 569 -31.31 -8.46 -10.05
C PRO A 569 -30.92 -8.10 -11.48
N TYR A 570 -29.73 -7.52 -11.69
CA TYR A 570 -29.18 -7.35 -13.02
C TYR A 570 -28.91 -8.72 -13.65
N SER A 571 -29.46 -8.95 -14.84
CA SER A 571 -29.49 -10.28 -15.45
C SER A 571 -29.74 -10.21 -16.95
N THR A 572 -28.93 -10.91 -17.74
CA THR A 572 -29.17 -11.02 -19.20
C THR A 572 -30.44 -11.83 -19.54
N SER A 573 -31.08 -12.46 -18.54
CA SER A 573 -32.34 -13.18 -18.65
C SER A 573 -33.53 -12.23 -18.49
N LYS A 574 -34.33 -12.08 -19.56
CA LYS A 574 -35.59 -11.32 -19.54
C LYS A 574 -36.67 -11.90 -18.60
N LEU A 575 -36.48 -13.13 -18.13
CA LEU A 575 -37.34 -13.74 -17.12
C LEU A 575 -36.98 -13.27 -15.71
N THR A 576 -35.68 -13.09 -15.44
CA THR A 576 -35.17 -12.62 -14.15
C THR A 576 -35.33 -11.11 -14.03
N ASN A 577 -34.89 -10.36 -15.04
CA ASN A 577 -35.11 -8.93 -15.15
C ASN A 577 -35.89 -8.62 -16.44
N PRO A 578 -37.18 -8.26 -16.36
CA PRO A 578 -38.00 -7.93 -17.54
C PRO A 578 -37.87 -6.47 -17.98
N GLU A 579 -37.03 -5.66 -17.34
CA GLU A 579 -36.92 -4.23 -17.62
C GLU A 579 -36.45 -3.96 -19.05
N THR A 580 -37.10 -2.98 -19.67
CA THR A 580 -36.82 -2.45 -21.00
C THR A 580 -37.02 -0.93 -20.96
N TYR A 581 -36.60 -0.22 -22.01
CA TYR A 581 -36.67 1.25 -22.05
C TYR A 581 -38.07 1.81 -21.73
N LYS A 582 -39.15 1.13 -22.12
CA LYS A 582 -40.54 1.53 -21.81
C LYS A 582 -40.87 1.56 -20.32
N TYR A 583 -40.13 0.83 -19.50
CA TYR A 583 -40.39 0.80 -18.05
C TYR A 583 -40.23 2.18 -17.42
N VAL A 584 -39.40 3.06 -18.00
CA VAL A 584 -39.22 4.46 -17.57
C VAL A 584 -40.55 5.24 -17.55
N ASP A 585 -41.53 4.87 -18.38
CA ASP A 585 -42.86 5.50 -18.42
C ASP A 585 -43.80 5.05 -17.30
N LYS A 586 -43.48 3.96 -16.61
CA LYS A 586 -44.37 3.41 -15.58
C LYS A 586 -44.41 4.35 -14.37
N PRO A 587 -45.58 4.52 -13.71
CA PRO A 587 -45.69 5.40 -12.54
C PRO A 587 -44.70 5.09 -11.41
N GLU A 588 -44.39 3.81 -11.21
CA GLU A 588 -43.43 3.34 -10.20
C GLU A 588 -41.96 3.60 -10.55
N TYR A 589 -41.66 4.09 -11.76
CA TYR A 589 -40.33 4.47 -12.26
C TYR A 589 -40.12 6.01 -12.26
N TRP A 590 -40.95 6.74 -11.51
CA TRP A 590 -40.79 8.20 -11.39
C TRP A 590 -39.54 8.63 -10.64
N GLY A 591 -39.09 7.85 -9.66
CA GLY A 591 -37.84 8.09 -8.94
C GLY A 591 -36.59 7.82 -9.79
N VAL A 592 -35.49 8.51 -9.49
CA VAL A 592 -34.21 8.33 -10.22
C VAL A 592 -33.65 6.92 -10.05
N HIS A 593 -33.70 6.34 -8.84
CA HIS A 593 -33.25 4.96 -8.60
C HIS A 593 -33.93 3.93 -9.50
N ALA A 594 -35.25 4.05 -9.67
CA ALA A 594 -36.01 3.14 -10.52
C ALA A 594 -35.70 3.34 -12.01
N LYS A 595 -35.42 4.56 -12.46
CA LYS A 595 -34.89 4.76 -13.82
C LYS A 595 -33.46 4.20 -13.97
N GLY A 596 -32.66 4.30 -12.92
CA GLY A 596 -31.30 3.81 -12.88
C GLY A 596 -31.17 2.30 -13.03
N GLU A 597 -32.05 1.52 -12.39
CA GLU A 597 -32.08 0.05 -12.60
C GLU A 597 -32.29 -0.32 -14.08
N VAL A 598 -33.14 0.40 -14.83
CA VAL A 598 -33.30 0.18 -16.28
C VAL A 598 -32.01 0.51 -17.05
N TRP A 599 -31.33 1.61 -16.72
CA TRP A 599 -30.08 2.00 -17.39
C TRP A 599 -28.94 1.02 -17.11
N ALA A 600 -28.76 0.65 -15.84
CA ALA A 600 -27.75 -0.32 -15.41
C ALA A 600 -27.97 -1.69 -16.07
N GLU A 601 -29.23 -2.14 -16.17
CA GLU A 601 -29.58 -3.38 -16.87
C GLU A 601 -29.24 -3.31 -18.37
N ILE A 602 -29.51 -2.19 -19.02
CA ILE A 602 -29.13 -1.97 -20.43
C ILE A 602 -27.60 -2.07 -20.59
N LEU A 603 -26.83 -1.41 -19.72
CA LEU A 603 -25.37 -1.47 -19.75
C LEU A 603 -24.83 -2.86 -19.39
N TYR A 604 -25.56 -3.64 -18.57
CA TYR A 604 -25.21 -5.02 -18.24
C TYR A 604 -25.21 -5.92 -19.48
N GLU A 605 -26.19 -5.76 -20.38
CA GLU A 605 -26.23 -6.46 -21.67
C GLU A 605 -25.05 -6.05 -22.57
N VAL A 606 -24.75 -4.75 -22.63
CA VAL A 606 -23.62 -4.22 -23.40
C VAL A 606 -22.29 -4.77 -22.90
N TYR A 607 -22.11 -4.82 -21.57
CA TYR A 607 -20.93 -5.37 -20.92
C TYR A 607 -20.70 -6.83 -21.32
N TRP A 608 -21.73 -7.68 -21.23
CA TRP A 608 -21.58 -9.10 -21.57
C TRP A 608 -21.28 -9.32 -23.05
N ASN A 609 -21.90 -8.56 -23.96
CA ASN A 609 -21.58 -8.67 -25.38
C ASN A 609 -20.10 -8.34 -25.67
N LEU A 610 -19.54 -7.33 -24.99
CA LEU A 610 -18.12 -6.97 -25.12
C LEU A 610 -17.21 -8.03 -24.50
N VAL A 611 -17.55 -8.57 -23.32
CA VAL A 611 -16.80 -9.63 -22.66
C VAL A 611 -16.81 -10.93 -23.47
N GLU A 612 -17.94 -11.30 -24.07
CA GLU A 612 -18.05 -12.49 -24.92
C GLU A 612 -17.17 -12.36 -26.19
N LYS A 613 -17.07 -11.16 -26.76
CA LYS A 613 -16.21 -10.89 -27.93
C LYS A 613 -14.72 -10.84 -27.60
N HIS A 614 -14.35 -10.11 -26.55
CA HIS A 614 -12.96 -9.73 -26.26
C HIS A 614 -12.33 -10.47 -25.09
N GLY A 615 -13.11 -11.33 -24.42
CA GLY A 615 -12.71 -12.02 -23.21
C GLY A 615 -12.67 -11.10 -21.98
N PHE A 616 -12.33 -11.70 -20.84
CA PHE A 616 -12.24 -11.04 -19.54
C PHE A 616 -10.78 -11.00 -19.06
N THR A 617 -10.41 -9.95 -18.31
CA THR A 617 -9.14 -9.88 -17.55
C THR A 617 -9.37 -9.44 -16.11
N LEU A 618 -8.55 -9.95 -15.20
CA LEU A 618 -8.47 -9.46 -13.81
C LEU A 618 -7.61 -8.18 -13.69
N GLU A 619 -6.82 -7.87 -14.72
CA GLU A 619 -5.96 -6.70 -14.76
C GLU A 619 -6.76 -5.45 -15.12
N TRP A 620 -7.42 -4.84 -14.13
CA TRP A 620 -8.20 -3.61 -14.31
C TRP A 620 -7.33 -2.39 -14.64
N PHE A 621 -6.10 -2.36 -14.13
CA PHE A 621 -5.16 -1.27 -14.36
C PHE A 621 -4.32 -1.54 -15.60
N PRO A 622 -4.10 -0.54 -16.47
CA PRO A 622 -3.12 -0.68 -17.52
C PRO A 622 -1.69 -0.74 -16.95
N PRO A 623 -0.75 -1.42 -17.63
CA PRO A 623 0.62 -1.56 -17.16
C PRO A 623 1.33 -0.19 -17.06
N THR A 624 2.24 -0.06 -16.09
CA THR A 624 3.00 1.16 -15.80
C THR A 624 4.29 1.26 -16.63
N VAL A 625 4.79 0.13 -17.15
CA VAL A 625 5.97 0.02 -18.01
C VAL A 625 5.60 -0.43 -19.42
N GLU A 626 6.27 0.15 -20.43
CA GLU A 626 5.96 -0.08 -21.85
C GLU A 626 6.06 -1.56 -22.30
N ASN A 627 6.93 -2.36 -21.67
CA ASN A 627 7.20 -3.74 -22.10
C ASN A 627 6.02 -4.71 -21.84
N ASP A 628 5.18 -4.44 -20.83
CA ASP A 628 3.96 -5.25 -20.57
C ASP A 628 2.73 -4.77 -21.37
N SER A 629 2.85 -3.63 -22.07
CA SER A 629 1.71 -2.98 -22.74
C SER A 629 1.07 -3.81 -23.87
N TYR A 630 1.82 -4.70 -24.54
CA TYR A 630 1.31 -5.49 -25.66
C TYR A 630 0.26 -6.56 -25.28
N LYS A 631 0.18 -6.94 -24.00
CA LYS A 631 -0.83 -7.90 -23.52
C LYS A 631 -2.14 -7.22 -23.17
N TRP A 632 -2.06 -6.03 -22.60
CA TRP A 632 -3.22 -5.29 -22.09
C TRP A 632 -3.88 -4.41 -23.16
N TYR A 633 -3.07 -3.80 -24.03
CA TYR A 633 -3.54 -2.94 -25.10
C TYR A 633 -3.61 -3.66 -26.44
N THR A 634 -4.58 -3.26 -27.24
CA THR A 634 -4.53 -3.37 -28.70
C THR A 634 -4.17 -1.99 -29.27
N THR A 635 -3.70 -1.96 -30.51
CA THR A 635 -3.22 -0.74 -31.17
C THR A 635 -3.85 -0.58 -32.54
N LYS A 636 -4.18 0.66 -32.90
CA LYS A 636 -4.57 1.03 -34.25
C LYS A 636 -3.86 2.30 -34.70
N THR A 637 -3.73 2.49 -36.00
CA THR A 637 -3.32 3.79 -36.56
C THR A 637 -4.50 4.77 -36.51
N SER A 638 -4.23 6.03 -36.16
CA SER A 638 -5.21 7.10 -36.19
C SER A 638 -5.78 7.32 -37.61
N PRO A 639 -6.97 7.93 -37.76
CA PRO A 639 -7.60 8.16 -39.06
C PRO A 639 -6.74 8.97 -40.05
N ASP A 640 -5.85 9.82 -39.57
CA ASP A 640 -4.91 10.61 -40.38
C ASP A 640 -3.62 9.85 -40.73
N GLY A 641 -3.43 8.64 -40.21
CA GLY A 641 -2.27 7.79 -40.48
C GLY A 641 -1.02 8.13 -39.67
N ILE A 642 -1.10 9.06 -38.72
CA ILE A 642 0.08 9.65 -38.07
C ILE A 642 0.40 8.96 -36.73
N ASP A 643 -0.61 8.75 -35.90
CA ASP A 643 -0.44 8.32 -34.52
C ASP A 643 -0.86 6.86 -34.32
N THR A 644 -0.28 6.21 -33.31
CA THR A 644 -0.76 4.90 -32.82
C THR A 644 -1.65 5.12 -31.62
N ILE A 645 -2.93 4.80 -31.75
CA ILE A 645 -3.91 4.82 -30.67
C ILE A 645 -3.87 3.46 -29.96
N LYS A 646 -3.69 3.48 -28.63
CA LYS A 646 -3.78 2.29 -27.77
C LYS A 646 -5.14 2.28 -27.06
N TYR A 647 -5.79 1.12 -26.98
CA TYR A 647 -7.04 0.94 -26.24
C TYR A 647 -7.11 -0.43 -25.55
N PRO A 648 -7.94 -0.60 -24.50
CA PRO A 648 -8.00 -1.85 -23.76
C PRO A 648 -8.41 -3.01 -24.65
N LYS A 649 -7.72 -4.13 -24.52
CA LYS A 649 -7.94 -5.32 -25.35
C LYS A 649 -9.11 -6.19 -24.88
N HIS A 650 -9.42 -6.17 -23.60
CA HIS A 650 -10.39 -7.08 -22.98
C HIS A 650 -11.76 -6.40 -22.81
N GLY A 651 -12.83 -7.18 -22.89
CA GLY A 651 -14.19 -6.65 -22.95
C GLY A 651 -14.61 -5.89 -21.69
N ASN A 652 -14.18 -6.33 -20.51
CA ASN A 652 -14.52 -5.66 -19.25
C ASN A 652 -13.83 -4.30 -19.10
N THR A 653 -12.54 -4.20 -19.46
CA THR A 653 -11.80 -2.94 -19.42
C THR A 653 -12.19 -2.02 -20.57
N LEU A 654 -12.50 -2.57 -21.75
CA LEU A 654 -13.05 -1.81 -22.87
C LEU A 654 -14.44 -1.22 -22.54
N ALA A 655 -15.33 -2.00 -21.94
CA ALA A 655 -16.65 -1.52 -21.52
C ALA A 655 -16.53 -0.32 -20.56
N LEU A 656 -15.64 -0.41 -19.57
CA LEU A 656 -15.36 0.70 -18.65
C LEU A 656 -14.86 1.95 -19.40
N GLN A 657 -13.90 1.78 -20.31
CA GLN A 657 -13.36 2.88 -21.13
C GLN A 657 -14.44 3.56 -21.97
N LEU A 658 -15.24 2.77 -22.70
CA LEU A 658 -16.28 3.29 -23.60
C LEU A 658 -17.38 4.05 -22.85
N VAL A 659 -17.77 3.58 -21.66
CA VAL A 659 -18.76 4.26 -20.82
C VAL A 659 -18.21 5.57 -20.26
N VAL A 660 -16.98 5.57 -19.74
CA VAL A 660 -16.31 6.79 -19.24
C VAL A 660 -16.14 7.83 -20.35
N ASP A 661 -15.75 7.41 -21.55
CA ASP A 661 -15.64 8.31 -22.70
C ASP A 661 -17.00 8.79 -23.21
N GLY A 662 -18.02 7.93 -23.17
CA GLY A 662 -19.40 8.31 -23.47
C GLY A 662 -19.90 9.44 -22.56
N MET A 663 -19.59 9.40 -21.27
CA MET A 663 -19.92 10.49 -20.32
C MET A 663 -19.27 11.83 -20.69
N LYS A 664 -18.06 11.80 -21.27
CA LYS A 664 -17.35 13.01 -21.72
C LYS A 664 -17.95 13.59 -23.01
N LEU A 665 -18.55 12.76 -23.85
CA LEU A 665 -19.11 13.14 -25.15
C LEU A 665 -20.58 13.61 -25.07
N GLN A 666 -21.36 13.04 -24.16
CA GLN A 666 -22.80 13.28 -24.08
C GLN A 666 -23.14 14.73 -23.68
N PRO A 667 -24.30 15.27 -24.11
CA PRO A 667 -24.72 16.61 -23.74
C PRO A 667 -25.05 16.72 -22.24
N CYS A 668 -25.19 17.94 -21.74
CA CYS A 668 -25.77 18.17 -20.43
C CYS A 668 -27.25 17.77 -20.42
N ARG A 669 -27.68 17.04 -19.37
CA ARG A 669 -29.04 16.48 -19.21
C ARG A 669 -29.43 15.54 -20.36
N PRO A 670 -28.63 14.50 -20.62
CA PRO A 670 -28.88 13.56 -21.71
C PRO A 670 -30.11 12.70 -21.43
N SER A 671 -30.76 12.22 -22.49
CA SER A 671 -31.65 11.06 -22.48
C SER A 671 -30.85 9.75 -22.61
N PHE A 672 -31.50 8.59 -22.43
CA PHE A 672 -30.87 7.29 -22.68
C PHE A 672 -30.39 7.17 -24.13
N ILE A 673 -31.11 7.76 -25.08
CA ILE A 673 -30.73 7.78 -26.50
C ILE A 673 -29.45 8.59 -26.69
N ASP A 674 -29.34 9.77 -26.08
CA ASP A 674 -28.13 10.59 -26.17
C ASP A 674 -26.91 9.86 -25.56
N ALA A 675 -27.10 9.21 -24.40
CA ALA A 675 -26.03 8.46 -23.72
C ALA A 675 -25.63 7.19 -24.49
N ARG A 676 -26.59 6.46 -25.07
CA ARG A 676 -26.34 5.33 -25.98
C ARG A 676 -25.48 5.78 -27.15
N ASP A 677 -25.92 6.84 -27.84
CA ASP A 677 -25.24 7.32 -29.03
C ASP A 677 -23.83 7.82 -28.69
N ALA A 678 -23.63 8.42 -27.51
CA ALA A 678 -22.31 8.80 -27.01
C ALA A 678 -21.39 7.61 -26.73
N ILE A 679 -21.89 6.49 -26.20
CA ILE A 679 -21.12 5.25 -25.99
C ILE A 679 -20.77 4.58 -27.33
N ILE A 680 -21.68 4.61 -28.31
CA ILE A 680 -21.37 4.09 -29.65
C ILE A 680 -20.35 4.99 -30.34
N GLN A 681 -20.47 6.31 -30.19
CA GLN A 681 -19.51 7.27 -30.72
C GLN A 681 -18.12 7.13 -30.09
N SER A 682 -18.04 6.78 -28.79
CA SER A 682 -16.75 6.55 -28.14
C SER A 682 -16.04 5.32 -28.74
N ASP A 683 -16.77 4.27 -29.10
CA ASP A 683 -16.21 3.11 -29.81
C ASP A 683 -15.76 3.46 -31.24
N GLU A 684 -16.55 4.25 -31.97
CA GLU A 684 -16.15 4.76 -33.29
C GLU A 684 -14.82 5.53 -33.22
N ILE A 685 -14.65 6.41 -32.22
CA ILE A 685 -13.42 7.17 -32.03
C ILE A 685 -12.26 6.26 -31.60
N LEU A 686 -12.49 5.40 -30.60
CA LEU A 686 -11.45 4.63 -29.92
C LEU A 686 -11.01 3.39 -30.70
N THR A 687 -11.95 2.67 -31.32
CA THR A 687 -11.71 1.37 -31.99
C THR A 687 -12.02 1.39 -33.49
N ASN A 688 -12.53 2.51 -34.03
CA ASN A 688 -13.03 2.61 -35.40
C ASN A 688 -14.32 1.81 -35.63
N GLY A 689 -15.14 1.70 -34.58
CA GLY A 689 -16.45 1.05 -34.65
C GLY A 689 -16.36 -0.47 -34.68
N GLU A 690 -15.25 -1.04 -34.21
CA GLU A 690 -15.03 -2.49 -34.18
C GLU A 690 -16.16 -3.21 -33.45
N ASN A 691 -16.80 -2.55 -32.48
CA ASN A 691 -17.81 -3.12 -31.58
C ASN A 691 -19.23 -2.64 -31.85
N LYS A 692 -19.45 -1.99 -33.00
CA LYS A 692 -20.75 -1.42 -33.38
C LYS A 692 -21.90 -2.42 -33.17
N CYS A 693 -21.74 -3.66 -33.63
CA CYS A 693 -22.82 -4.64 -33.56
C CYS A 693 -23.07 -5.15 -32.14
N GLU A 694 -22.03 -5.36 -31.33
CA GLU A 694 -22.14 -5.80 -29.94
C GLU A 694 -22.84 -4.74 -29.09
N LEU A 695 -22.49 -3.47 -29.29
CA LEU A 695 -23.14 -2.34 -28.62
C LEU A 695 -24.62 -2.25 -29.02
N TRP A 696 -24.92 -2.20 -30.33
CA TRP A 696 -26.31 -2.11 -30.80
C TRP A 696 -27.17 -3.29 -30.35
N LYS A 697 -26.64 -4.52 -30.39
CA LYS A 697 -27.37 -5.71 -29.89
C LYS A 697 -27.69 -5.59 -28.40
N GLY A 698 -26.77 -5.08 -27.58
CA GLY A 698 -27.00 -4.88 -26.14
C GLY A 698 -28.12 -3.88 -25.87
N PHE A 699 -28.03 -2.69 -26.48
CA PHE A 699 -29.05 -1.64 -26.35
C PHE A 699 -30.42 -2.07 -26.92
N ALA A 700 -30.44 -2.65 -28.12
CA ALA A 700 -31.67 -3.08 -28.78
C ALA A 700 -32.36 -4.22 -28.03
N LYS A 701 -31.62 -5.14 -27.39
CA LYS A 701 -32.19 -6.23 -26.58
C LYS A 701 -33.14 -5.70 -25.50
N ARG A 702 -32.91 -4.50 -25.00
CA ARG A 702 -33.69 -3.83 -23.94
C ARG A 702 -34.55 -2.66 -24.46
N GLY A 703 -34.83 -2.62 -25.76
CA GLY A 703 -35.77 -1.65 -26.35
C GLY A 703 -35.18 -0.30 -26.71
N LEU A 704 -33.85 -0.14 -26.66
CA LEU A 704 -33.13 1.09 -27.00
C LEU A 704 -32.43 1.01 -28.38
N GLY A 705 -33.09 0.37 -29.35
CA GLY A 705 -32.61 0.17 -30.72
C GLY A 705 -32.65 1.42 -31.60
N ILE A 706 -32.29 1.25 -32.89
CA ILE A 706 -32.00 2.34 -33.83
C ILE A 706 -33.14 3.36 -34.03
N LYS A 707 -34.39 2.95 -33.83
CA LYS A 707 -35.60 3.79 -33.99
C LYS A 707 -36.23 4.21 -32.66
N ALA A 708 -35.61 3.86 -31.52
CA ALA A 708 -36.10 4.27 -30.21
C ALA A 708 -36.14 5.81 -30.15
N LYS A 709 -37.22 6.37 -29.61
CA LYS A 709 -37.44 7.82 -29.60
C LYS A 709 -38.34 8.26 -28.45
N ILE A 710 -38.24 9.54 -28.11
CA ILE A 710 -39.11 10.20 -27.16
C ILE A 710 -40.26 10.87 -27.92
N ILE A 711 -41.51 10.49 -27.63
CA ILE A 711 -42.74 11.06 -28.19
C ILE A 711 -43.32 12.10 -27.23
N GLY A 712 -43.52 13.32 -27.75
CA GLY A 712 -44.19 14.40 -27.05
C GLY A 712 -43.31 15.00 -25.95
N SER A 713 -42.81 16.22 -26.18
CA SER A 713 -42.06 16.93 -25.15
C SER A 713 -43.03 17.45 -24.07
N ASN A 714 -42.89 16.95 -22.86
CA ASN A 714 -43.46 17.59 -21.67
C ASN A 714 -42.30 17.99 -20.73
N PRO A 715 -42.53 18.89 -19.75
CA PRO A 715 -41.49 19.39 -18.84
C PRO A 715 -40.76 18.32 -18.00
N TRP A 716 -41.24 17.07 -18.04
CA TRP A 716 -40.86 15.97 -17.17
C TRP A 716 -40.27 14.75 -17.92
N GLY A 717 -40.08 14.87 -19.25
CA GLY A 717 -39.69 13.77 -20.13
C GLY A 717 -40.87 13.24 -20.92
N GLY A 718 -40.67 13.05 -22.24
CA GLY A 718 -41.75 12.53 -23.10
C GLY A 718 -42.04 11.05 -22.86
N LEU A 719 -43.00 10.51 -23.62
CA LEU A 719 -43.28 9.08 -23.61
C LEU A 719 -42.26 8.33 -24.46
N HIS A 720 -41.82 7.17 -24.03
CA HIS A 720 -40.77 6.43 -24.73
C HIS A 720 -41.37 5.43 -25.74
N GLU A 721 -40.91 5.44 -26.99
CA GLU A 721 -41.16 4.39 -27.98
C GLU A 721 -39.93 3.49 -28.05
N GLU A 722 -40.14 2.19 -27.83
CA GLU A 722 -39.06 1.21 -27.91
C GLU A 722 -38.79 0.81 -29.35
N ASP A 723 -37.55 0.40 -29.59
CA ASP A 723 -37.16 -0.28 -30.80
C ASP A 723 -36.19 -1.43 -30.45
N PHE A 724 -36.38 -2.57 -31.09
CA PHE A 724 -35.55 -3.76 -30.87
C PHE A 724 -34.69 -4.09 -32.10
N HIS A 725 -34.70 -3.22 -33.13
CA HIS A 725 -33.89 -3.42 -34.33
C HIS A 725 -32.46 -2.90 -34.10
N VAL A 726 -31.53 -3.56 -34.78
CA VAL A 726 -30.12 -3.16 -34.90
C VAL A 726 -29.88 -2.56 -36.30
N PRO A 727 -28.72 -1.92 -36.57
CA PRO A 727 -28.33 -1.58 -37.93
C PRO A 727 -28.34 -2.81 -38.85
N VAL A 728 -28.68 -2.62 -40.13
CA VAL A 728 -28.83 -3.71 -41.10
C VAL A 728 -27.57 -4.56 -41.24
N ASP A 729 -26.39 -3.95 -41.09
CA ASP A 729 -25.09 -4.65 -41.12
C ASP A 729 -24.78 -5.46 -39.86
N CYS A 730 -25.65 -5.40 -38.84
CA CYS A 730 -25.55 -6.13 -37.59
C CYS A 730 -26.67 -7.17 -37.38
N GLU A 731 -27.57 -7.32 -38.36
CA GLU A 731 -28.59 -8.38 -38.36
C GLU A 731 -27.89 -9.74 -38.58
N ASP A 732 -28.27 -10.74 -37.80
CA ASP A 732 -27.75 -12.10 -37.97
C ASP A 732 -28.23 -12.68 -39.30
N SER A 733 -27.38 -13.42 -40.00
CA SER A 733 -27.76 -13.99 -41.30
C SER A 733 -28.82 -15.08 -41.08
N PRO A 734 -29.79 -15.26 -42.00
CA PRO A 734 -30.78 -16.33 -41.88
C PRO A 734 -30.19 -17.75 -41.85
N ASP A 735 -28.89 -17.90 -42.15
CA ASP A 735 -28.19 -19.18 -42.22
C ASP A 735 -27.50 -19.59 -40.89
N ASP A 736 -27.50 -18.73 -39.86
CA ASP A 736 -26.86 -18.99 -38.56
C ASP A 736 -27.80 -19.63 -37.50
N GLU A 737 -29.06 -19.93 -37.84
CA GLU A 737 -30.03 -20.69 -37.01
C GLU A 737 -30.25 -22.14 -37.50
N ILE A 738 -29.19 -22.96 -37.61
CA ILE A 738 -29.31 -24.42 -37.84
C ILE A 738 -28.64 -25.24 -36.73
#